data_AF-A0A3D6ETH9-F1
#
_entry.id   AF-A0A3D6ETH9-F1
#
_cell.length_a   1.000
_cell.length_b   1.000
_cell.length_c   1.000
_cell.angle_alpha   90.00
_cell.angle_beta   90.00
_cell.angle_gamma   90.00
#
_symmetry.space_group_name_H-M   'P 1'
#
loop_
_entity.id
_entity.type
_entity.pdbx_description
1 polymer ?
#
loop_
_entity_poly.entity_id
_entity_poly.type
_entity_poly.pdbx_seq_one_letter_code
_entity_poly.pdbx_strand_id
1 'polypeptide(L)'
;MKALLFCLLTISFSGWADSFQTFEENGKVGLKNQEGKVILPASFEALGWSDGSFSVIGNVTGYRQNNHWGILNLKKEFITKAEYESLVYGGGEYVVVKKKINPAQRKAACLNLRGEVQIPFVYDDIQVQGMRAIVINLNHGRYQYGLVDLQNKLIIPANYSGISPLGTLRYAVKNETEKIALFSEDGRAITPFSIDSISMFKNGKAFFYINTNKGLLDREGNVLAEARYQNVKVEDDRISVLPHHQWVVLDASNKAQQNFQAENILPAASGVNIYQFSGHFGLMDETWNVMLPAQYQNLTYLRDNLFLAKKNKTGIITSANKPVIPLQYDSIAMNYPQVRTLSRSGWALTDINRTFTSFKTYSQIDDPHHGLFPAKSNQYWGALTPFGEEIIHCVYDSLLEISNKYVVVKFKGQYGIVSPREEWIVAPQLHPLKLVNDSIYLQLEPANQFLKSYTGNVIYFTDNKIDFSADFFTEYLPDGTIKKLDYYGRLINRKEPPQVDKVEAVFEEHEGLRGIKRDGKYGFIDVRGRLRIANRYDGIGNFSEGLAAIKLIGRWGFINTQDHIVINPNYDKVAQFSNGLCVVTRNGKTGVIDKQGKFILSLEYDSITSESNKFRLYKNGLTGLADASGKILIEPRFNQLTILAKGAVKVTHAQKSGVISAEGLSIIPIIYDVLYYYPEKNQYLGLQKAEWKILN
;
A
#
# COMPACT_ATOMS: atom_id res chain seq x y z
N MET A 1 -31.43 10.51 -12.40
CA MET A 1 -32.36 9.70 -13.24
C MET A 1 -33.52 9.30 -12.33
N LYS A 2 -34.74 9.72 -12.67
CA LYS A 2 -35.98 9.46 -11.91
C LYS A 2 -36.31 7.96 -11.94
N ALA A 3 -36.68 7.37 -10.81
CA ALA A 3 -37.42 6.10 -10.74
C ALA A 3 -38.69 6.39 -9.94
N LEU A 4 -39.79 6.81 -10.59
CA LEU A 4 -40.83 5.96 -11.19
C LEU A 4 -41.37 4.89 -10.22
N LEU A 5 -42.39 5.34 -9.48
CA LEU A 5 -43.40 4.55 -8.81
C LEU A 5 -44.13 3.69 -9.86
N PHE A 6 -44.12 2.36 -9.70
CA PHE A 6 -45.03 1.46 -10.41
C PHE A 6 -45.84 0.72 -9.35
N CYS A 7 -47.08 1.18 -9.13
CA CYS A 7 -48.09 0.44 -8.39
C CYS A 7 -48.58 -0.72 -9.28
N LEU A 8 -48.23 -1.94 -8.92
CA LEU A 8 -48.91 -3.14 -9.38
C LEU A 8 -49.76 -3.67 -8.22
N LEU A 9 -51.07 -3.52 -8.37
CA LEU A 9 -52.08 -4.14 -7.52
C LEU A 9 -51.94 -5.67 -7.62
N THR A 10 -51.42 -6.29 -6.58
CA THR A 10 -51.76 -7.67 -6.24
C THR A 10 -52.79 -7.62 -5.12
N ILE A 11 -54.03 -8.01 -5.44
CA ILE A 11 -55.06 -8.28 -4.45
C ILE A 11 -54.60 -9.50 -3.66
N SER A 12 -53.98 -9.26 -2.51
CA SER A 12 -53.78 -10.26 -1.48
C SER A 12 -54.82 -10.03 -0.40
N PHE A 13 -55.74 -10.99 -0.26
CA PHE A 13 -56.54 -11.18 0.95
C PHE A 13 -55.58 -11.33 2.14
N SER A 14 -55.23 -10.23 2.79
CA SER A 14 -54.52 -10.25 4.06
C SER A 14 -55.57 -10.38 5.16
N GLY A 15 -55.71 -11.58 5.72
CA GLY A 15 -56.13 -11.70 7.10
C GLY A 15 -55.22 -10.80 7.91
N TRP A 16 -55.80 -9.84 8.63
CA TRP A 16 -55.05 -8.88 9.42
C TRP A 16 -54.26 -9.67 10.46
N ALA A 17 -52.94 -9.74 10.30
CA ALA A 17 -52.08 -10.21 11.37
C ALA A 17 -52.11 -9.13 12.44
N ASP A 18 -52.70 -9.44 13.61
CA ASP A 18 -52.69 -8.55 14.75
C ASP A 18 -51.24 -8.16 15.06
N SER A 19 -50.91 -6.86 14.95
CA SER A 19 -49.60 -6.39 15.39
C SER A 19 -49.67 -5.98 16.85
N PHE A 20 -48.69 -6.44 17.61
CA PHE A 20 -48.61 -6.22 19.04
C PHE A 20 -47.45 -5.29 19.38
N GLN A 21 -47.62 -4.50 20.43
CA GLN A 21 -46.60 -3.59 20.93
C GLN A 21 -46.39 -3.82 22.43
N THR A 22 -45.13 -3.86 22.84
CA THR A 22 -44.76 -3.88 24.26
C THR A 22 -44.92 -2.49 24.88
N PHE A 23 -45.28 -2.42 26.15
CA PHE A 23 -45.27 -1.19 26.94
C PHE A 23 -44.69 -1.45 28.32
N GLU A 24 -44.21 -0.41 29.00
CA GLU A 24 -43.61 -0.51 30.32
C GLU A 24 -44.40 0.31 31.35
N GLU A 25 -44.63 -0.29 32.52
CA GLU A 25 -45.28 0.34 33.66
C GLU A 25 -44.62 -0.16 34.96
N ASN A 26 -44.18 0.75 35.83
CA ASN A 26 -43.50 0.43 37.09
C ASN A 26 -42.29 -0.53 36.97
N GLY A 27 -41.51 -0.41 35.89
CA GLY A 27 -40.35 -1.28 35.63
C GLY A 27 -40.71 -2.71 35.21
N LYS A 28 -41.96 -2.95 34.80
CA LYS A 28 -42.44 -4.22 34.25
C LYS A 28 -42.99 -4.02 32.85
N VAL A 29 -42.82 -5.03 32.01
CA VAL A 29 -43.21 -5.04 30.60
C VAL A 29 -44.53 -5.79 30.43
N GLY A 30 -45.44 -5.19 29.66
CA GLY A 30 -46.74 -5.73 29.23
C GLY A 30 -46.89 -5.69 27.71
N LEU A 31 -48.00 -6.21 27.21
CA LEU A 31 -48.32 -6.28 25.78
C LEU A 31 -49.70 -5.70 25.48
N LYS A 32 -49.82 -4.89 24.44
CA LYS A 32 -51.10 -4.37 23.93
C LYS A 32 -51.22 -4.60 22.42
N ASN A 33 -52.46 -4.65 21.92
CA ASN A 33 -52.73 -4.68 20.48
C ASN A 33 -52.68 -3.26 19.87
N GLN A 34 -52.89 -3.13 18.56
CA GLN A 34 -52.92 -1.83 17.85
C GLN A 34 -53.97 -0.86 18.38
N GLU A 35 -55.09 -1.34 18.90
CA GLU A 35 -56.18 -0.55 19.48
C GLU A 35 -55.86 -0.05 20.89
N GLY A 36 -54.69 -0.38 21.43
CA GLY A 36 -54.26 -0.01 22.77
C GLY A 36 -54.83 -0.89 23.88
N LYS A 37 -55.61 -1.93 23.54
CA LYS A 37 -56.13 -2.90 24.51
C LYS A 37 -54.99 -3.74 25.07
N VAL A 38 -54.87 -3.75 26.39
CA VAL A 38 -53.88 -4.58 27.11
C VAL A 38 -54.24 -6.06 26.93
N ILE A 39 -53.31 -6.80 26.33
CA ILE A 39 -53.39 -8.26 26.11
C ILE A 39 -52.68 -8.98 27.25
N LEU A 40 -51.47 -8.53 27.60
CA LEU A 40 -50.73 -8.99 28.78
C LEU A 40 -50.47 -7.79 29.69
N PRO A 41 -50.85 -7.84 30.97
CA PRO A 41 -50.54 -6.75 31.91
C PRO A 41 -49.03 -6.63 32.13
N ALA A 42 -48.57 -5.45 32.52
CA ALA A 42 -47.17 -5.19 32.87
C ALA A 42 -46.75 -6.02 34.10
N SER A 43 -46.24 -7.23 33.86
CA SER A 43 -45.95 -8.23 34.91
C SER A 43 -44.56 -8.88 34.76
N PHE A 44 -43.86 -8.63 33.66
CA PHE A 44 -42.62 -9.34 33.31
C PHE A 44 -41.41 -8.42 33.34
N GLU A 45 -40.21 -8.97 33.51
CA GLU A 45 -38.97 -8.19 33.38
C GLU A 45 -38.71 -7.83 31.91
N ALA A 46 -39.11 -8.71 30.98
CA ALA A 46 -39.07 -8.49 29.55
C ALA A 46 -40.09 -9.39 28.84
N LEU A 47 -40.50 -8.98 27.64
CA LEU A 47 -41.26 -9.78 26.68
C LEU A 47 -40.51 -9.81 25.34
N GLY A 48 -40.60 -10.92 24.62
CA GLY A 48 -39.87 -11.15 23.37
C GLY A 48 -38.79 -12.22 23.54
N TRP A 49 -37.66 -12.01 22.89
CA TRP A 49 -36.57 -12.99 22.82
C TRP A 49 -35.33 -12.47 23.53
N SER A 50 -34.45 -13.38 23.95
CA SER A 50 -33.25 -13.01 24.73
C SER A 50 -32.18 -12.26 23.94
N ASP A 51 -32.30 -12.20 22.61
CA ASP A 51 -31.45 -11.38 21.74
C ASP A 51 -31.93 -9.92 21.63
N GLY A 52 -33.01 -9.57 22.34
CA GLY A 52 -33.59 -8.23 22.36
C GLY A 52 -34.64 -7.99 21.28
N SER A 53 -34.85 -8.93 20.37
CA SER A 53 -35.92 -8.84 19.38
C SER A 53 -37.29 -9.15 20.00
N PHE A 54 -38.34 -8.55 19.46
CA PHE A 54 -39.71 -8.79 19.89
C PHE A 54 -40.56 -9.24 18.70
N SER A 55 -41.26 -10.37 18.86
CA SER A 55 -42.31 -10.79 17.95
C SER A 55 -43.26 -11.75 18.67
N VAL A 56 -44.53 -11.72 18.27
CA VAL A 56 -45.50 -12.77 18.60
C VAL A 56 -45.53 -13.75 17.42
N ILE A 57 -45.23 -15.02 17.68
CA ILE A 57 -45.22 -16.07 16.64
C ILE A 57 -46.33 -17.07 16.97
N GLY A 58 -47.24 -17.28 16.02
CA GLY A 58 -48.50 -17.96 16.29
C GLY A 58 -49.28 -17.19 17.35
N ASN A 59 -49.38 -17.74 18.56
CA ASN A 59 -50.02 -17.11 19.72
C ASN A 59 -49.11 -17.05 20.95
N VAL A 60 -47.79 -17.15 20.77
CA VAL A 60 -46.82 -17.16 21.87
C VAL A 60 -45.74 -16.11 21.72
N THR A 61 -45.14 -15.75 22.86
CA THR A 61 -43.94 -14.91 22.96
C THR A 61 -43.10 -15.41 24.13
N GLY A 62 -41.80 -15.10 24.12
CA GLY A 62 -40.98 -15.28 25.31
C GLY A 62 -41.30 -14.25 26.40
N TYR A 63 -41.05 -14.63 27.65
CA TYR A 63 -41.04 -13.75 28.81
C TYR A 63 -39.84 -13.98 29.69
N ARG A 64 -39.48 -12.96 30.46
CA ARG A 64 -38.42 -13.03 31.45
C ARG A 64 -38.96 -12.78 32.85
N GLN A 65 -38.58 -13.64 33.79
CA GLN A 65 -38.90 -13.54 35.20
C GLN A 65 -37.78 -14.17 36.04
N ASN A 66 -37.40 -13.53 37.14
CA ASN A 66 -36.31 -13.97 38.02
C ASN A 66 -35.01 -14.19 37.22
N ASN A 67 -34.72 -13.30 36.27
CA ASN A 67 -33.55 -13.38 35.40
C ASN A 67 -33.50 -14.59 34.44
N HIS A 68 -34.60 -15.35 34.30
CA HIS A 68 -34.70 -16.50 33.40
C HIS A 68 -35.84 -16.32 32.38
N TRP A 69 -35.72 -16.99 31.25
CA TRP A 69 -36.66 -16.96 30.13
C TRP A 69 -37.59 -18.18 30.11
N GLY A 70 -38.82 -17.96 29.68
CA GLY A 70 -39.81 -18.99 29.38
C GLY A 70 -40.74 -18.55 28.25
N ILE A 71 -41.68 -19.40 27.86
CA ILE A 71 -42.66 -19.15 26.80
C ILE A 71 -44.04 -19.02 27.43
N LEU A 72 -44.81 -18.00 27.04
CA LEU A 72 -46.23 -17.90 27.36
C LEU A 72 -47.06 -17.65 26.10
N ASN A 73 -48.36 -17.89 26.20
CA ASN A 73 -49.32 -17.46 25.20
C ASN A 73 -49.97 -16.12 25.54
N LEU A 74 -50.71 -15.56 24.58
CA LEU A 74 -51.42 -14.28 24.74
C LEU A 74 -52.55 -14.31 25.78
N LYS A 75 -52.95 -15.49 26.28
CA LYS A 75 -53.94 -15.65 27.37
C LYS A 75 -53.28 -15.67 28.76
N LYS A 76 -51.97 -15.42 28.85
CA LYS A 76 -51.17 -15.52 30.08
C LYS A 76 -51.04 -16.95 30.63
N GLU A 77 -51.20 -17.96 29.77
CA GLU A 77 -50.89 -19.35 30.13
C GLU A 77 -49.40 -19.60 29.87
N PHE A 78 -48.70 -20.10 30.89
CA PHE A 78 -47.27 -20.38 30.84
C PHE A 78 -47.03 -21.72 30.15
N ILE A 79 -46.55 -21.67 28.91
CA ILE A 79 -46.23 -22.85 28.09
C ILE A 79 -44.99 -23.55 28.64
N THR A 80 -43.98 -22.79 29.03
CA THR A 80 -42.81 -23.30 29.77
C THR A 80 -42.57 -22.45 31.01
N LYS A 81 -41.90 -23.03 32.01
CA LYS A 81 -41.40 -22.26 33.16
C LYS A 81 -40.28 -21.31 32.71
N ALA A 82 -40.10 -20.22 33.45
CA ALA A 82 -38.96 -19.31 33.30
C ALA A 82 -37.72 -19.95 33.93
N GLU A 83 -37.04 -20.80 33.17
CA GLU A 83 -35.86 -21.55 33.64
C GLU A 83 -34.70 -21.55 32.64
N TYR A 84 -34.86 -20.90 31.49
CA TYR A 84 -33.83 -20.82 30.46
C TYR A 84 -32.95 -19.59 30.65
N GLU A 85 -31.64 -19.72 30.49
CA GLU A 85 -30.71 -18.58 30.50
C GLU A 85 -30.85 -17.75 29.21
N SER A 86 -31.19 -18.40 28.09
CA SER A 86 -31.49 -17.75 26.82
C SER A 86 -32.66 -18.44 26.12
N LEU A 87 -33.40 -17.68 25.33
CA LEU A 87 -34.54 -18.10 24.51
C LEU A 87 -34.53 -17.26 23.23
N VAL A 88 -34.08 -17.85 22.13
CA VAL A 88 -33.94 -17.18 20.83
C VAL A 88 -34.89 -17.83 19.83
N TYR A 89 -35.56 -17.01 19.02
CA TYR A 89 -36.42 -17.52 17.96
C TYR A 89 -35.57 -18.12 16.82
N GLY A 90 -35.78 -19.41 16.54
CA GLY A 90 -35.01 -20.17 15.54
C GLY A 90 -35.62 -20.15 14.14
N GLY A 91 -36.84 -19.62 14.00
CA GLY A 91 -37.62 -19.62 12.75
C GLY A 91 -38.69 -20.73 12.69
N GLY A 92 -39.77 -20.46 11.95
CA GLY A 92 -40.93 -21.35 11.86
C GLY A 92 -41.62 -21.51 13.21
N GLU A 93 -41.83 -22.74 13.66
CA GLU A 93 -42.44 -23.04 14.96
C GLU A 93 -41.41 -23.40 16.05
N TYR A 94 -40.16 -22.98 15.89
CA TYR A 94 -39.06 -23.45 16.74
C TYR A 94 -38.32 -22.33 17.45
N VAL A 95 -37.92 -22.61 18.68
CA VAL A 95 -37.09 -21.75 19.52
C VAL A 95 -35.88 -22.53 20.02
N VAL A 96 -34.76 -21.85 20.15
CA VAL A 96 -33.55 -22.40 20.75
C VAL A 96 -33.40 -21.84 22.16
N VAL A 97 -33.27 -22.73 23.13
CA VAL A 97 -33.08 -22.37 24.53
C VAL A 97 -31.75 -22.89 25.04
N LYS A 98 -31.16 -22.20 26.01
CA LYS A 98 -30.02 -22.70 26.78
C LYS A 98 -30.34 -22.76 28.26
N LYS A 99 -29.88 -23.83 28.91
CA LYS A 99 -30.08 -24.05 30.34
C LYS A 99 -28.81 -24.63 30.96
N LYS A 100 -28.54 -24.27 32.22
CA LYS A 100 -27.59 -24.99 33.08
C LYS A 100 -28.16 -26.35 33.44
N ILE A 101 -27.50 -27.42 33.00
CA ILE A 101 -27.87 -28.79 33.37
C ILE A 101 -27.21 -29.15 34.71
N ASN A 102 -25.98 -28.65 34.93
CA ASN A 102 -25.26 -28.74 36.20
C ASN A 102 -24.29 -27.54 36.30
N PRO A 103 -23.57 -27.36 37.42
CA PRO A 103 -22.66 -26.22 37.60
C PRO A 103 -21.56 -26.12 36.52
N ALA A 104 -21.18 -27.24 35.90
CA ALA A 104 -20.11 -27.30 34.90
C ALA A 104 -20.62 -27.22 33.44
N GLN A 105 -21.88 -27.56 33.18
CA GLN A 105 -22.40 -27.76 31.83
C GLN A 105 -23.65 -26.92 31.56
N ARG A 106 -23.58 -26.17 30.45
CA ARG A 106 -24.70 -25.45 29.85
C ARG A 106 -24.99 -26.10 28.52
N LYS A 107 -26.24 -26.48 28.28
CA LYS A 107 -26.64 -27.15 27.05
C LYS A 107 -27.81 -26.44 26.39
N ALA A 108 -27.85 -26.55 25.07
CA ALA A 108 -28.88 -26.01 24.22
C ALA A 108 -29.90 -27.09 23.86
N ALA A 109 -31.16 -26.68 23.71
CA ALA A 109 -32.24 -27.51 23.17
C ALA A 109 -33.05 -26.71 22.15
N CYS A 110 -33.71 -27.42 21.26
CA CYS A 110 -34.71 -26.84 20.36
C CYS A 110 -36.09 -27.29 20.83
N LEU A 111 -36.99 -26.34 21.05
CA LEU A 111 -38.38 -26.59 21.44
C LEU A 111 -39.29 -26.11 20.33
N ASN A 112 -40.46 -26.73 20.20
CA ASN A 112 -41.54 -26.13 19.43
C ASN A 112 -42.30 -25.08 20.26
N LEU A 113 -43.22 -24.34 19.63
CA LEU A 113 -44.03 -23.32 20.31
C LEU A 113 -44.99 -23.87 21.40
N ARG A 114 -45.16 -25.19 21.49
CA ARG A 114 -45.89 -25.87 22.58
C ARG A 114 -45.00 -26.21 23.78
N GLY A 115 -43.71 -25.88 23.73
CA GLY A 115 -42.74 -26.21 24.78
C GLY A 115 -42.25 -27.65 24.74
N GLU A 116 -42.60 -28.42 23.71
CA GLU A 116 -42.14 -29.80 23.55
C GLU A 116 -40.69 -29.79 23.04
N VAL A 117 -39.81 -30.55 23.69
CA VAL A 117 -38.41 -30.68 23.30
C VAL A 117 -38.30 -31.50 22.02
N GLN A 118 -37.78 -30.88 20.97
CA GLN A 118 -37.58 -31.45 19.64
C GLN A 118 -36.13 -31.91 19.44
N ILE A 119 -35.18 -31.09 19.91
CA ILE A 119 -33.76 -31.45 20.03
C ILE A 119 -33.37 -31.35 21.51
N PRO A 120 -32.88 -32.43 22.14
CA PRO A 120 -32.64 -32.47 23.59
C PRO A 120 -31.43 -31.64 24.01
N PHE A 121 -31.33 -31.38 25.33
CA PHE A 121 -30.25 -30.64 25.99
C PHE A 121 -28.91 -31.42 26.03
N VAL A 122 -28.37 -31.74 24.86
CA VAL A 122 -27.12 -32.52 24.72
C VAL A 122 -26.00 -31.75 24.02
N TYR A 123 -26.35 -30.75 23.20
CA TYR A 123 -25.40 -29.93 22.46
C TYR A 123 -25.06 -28.65 23.22
N ASP A 124 -23.85 -28.11 23.02
CA ASP A 124 -23.45 -26.84 23.61
C ASP A 124 -24.11 -25.64 22.91
N ASP A 125 -24.42 -25.80 21.61
CA ASP A 125 -25.22 -24.84 20.86
C ASP A 125 -26.04 -25.49 19.73
N ILE A 126 -27.09 -24.80 19.28
CA ILE A 126 -27.97 -25.23 18.19
C ILE A 126 -28.32 -24.02 17.32
N GLN A 127 -28.20 -24.17 16.00
CA GLN A 127 -28.62 -23.17 15.02
C GLN A 127 -29.66 -23.79 14.09
N VAL A 128 -30.92 -23.37 14.22
CA VAL A 128 -32.02 -23.84 13.38
C VAL A 128 -31.95 -23.17 12.01
N GLN A 129 -32.13 -23.97 10.95
CA GLN A 129 -32.04 -23.57 9.55
C GLN A 129 -33.13 -24.30 8.74
N GLY A 130 -34.32 -23.71 8.69
CA GLY A 130 -35.48 -24.34 8.04
C GLY A 130 -35.87 -25.64 8.74
N MET A 131 -35.85 -26.77 8.01
CA MET A 131 -36.19 -28.11 8.52
C MET A 131 -35.00 -28.88 9.13
N ARG A 132 -33.89 -28.20 9.41
CA ARG A 132 -32.65 -28.79 9.93
C ARG A 132 -32.06 -27.93 11.03
N ALA A 133 -31.16 -28.49 11.81
CA ALA A 133 -30.39 -27.74 12.79
C ALA A 133 -28.91 -28.13 12.74
N ILE A 134 -28.05 -27.12 12.75
CA ILE A 134 -26.62 -27.30 12.97
C ILE A 134 -26.42 -27.39 14.49
N VAL A 135 -25.81 -28.49 14.92
CA VAL A 135 -25.53 -28.77 16.33
C VAL A 135 -24.06 -28.61 16.61
N ILE A 136 -23.72 -28.04 17.76
CA ILE A 136 -22.35 -27.68 18.11
C ILE A 136 -21.98 -28.29 19.46
N ASN A 137 -20.85 -28.99 19.51
CA ASN A 137 -20.22 -29.49 20.73
C ASN A 137 -18.89 -28.79 20.99
N LEU A 138 -18.60 -28.45 22.24
CA LEU A 138 -17.32 -27.89 22.65
C LEU A 138 -16.49 -28.96 23.38
N ASN A 139 -15.51 -29.52 22.68
CA ASN A 139 -14.63 -30.56 23.20
C ASN A 139 -13.18 -30.05 23.26
N HIS A 140 -12.57 -30.03 24.45
CA HIS A 140 -11.19 -29.55 24.68
C HIS A 140 -10.89 -28.17 24.05
N GLY A 141 -11.85 -27.25 24.12
CA GLY A 141 -11.70 -25.91 23.55
C GLY A 141 -11.88 -25.82 22.03
N ARG A 142 -12.27 -26.91 21.35
CA ARG A 142 -12.59 -26.94 19.93
C ARG A 142 -14.08 -27.19 19.70
N TYR A 143 -14.66 -26.39 18.81
CA TYR A 143 -16.04 -26.60 18.37
C TYR A 143 -16.10 -27.70 17.32
N GLN A 144 -17.06 -28.62 17.48
CA GLN A 144 -17.36 -29.69 16.55
C GLN A 144 -18.81 -29.54 16.09
N TYR A 145 -19.00 -29.54 14.77
CA TYR A 145 -20.26 -29.23 14.12
C TYR A 145 -20.86 -30.50 13.53
N GLY A 146 -22.16 -30.67 13.71
CA GLY A 146 -22.98 -31.72 13.09
C GLY A 146 -24.27 -31.15 12.53
N LEU A 147 -25.04 -31.98 11.84
CA LEU A 147 -26.35 -31.64 11.29
C LEU A 147 -27.37 -32.67 11.74
N VAL A 148 -28.50 -32.21 12.25
CA VAL A 148 -29.65 -33.04 12.63
C VAL A 148 -30.93 -32.55 11.95
N ASP A 149 -31.94 -33.40 11.86
CA ASP A 149 -33.31 -32.94 11.64
C ASP A 149 -33.94 -32.39 12.93
N LEU A 150 -35.15 -31.84 12.80
CA LEU A 150 -35.89 -31.28 13.93
C LEU A 150 -36.53 -32.35 14.83
N GLN A 151 -36.18 -33.62 14.65
CA GLN A 151 -36.51 -34.72 15.55
C GLN A 151 -35.22 -35.32 16.17
N ASN A 152 -34.11 -34.60 16.08
CA ASN A 152 -32.78 -34.99 16.56
C ASN A 152 -32.21 -36.27 15.89
N LYS A 153 -32.67 -36.61 14.69
CA LYS A 153 -32.00 -37.63 13.88
C LYS A 153 -30.71 -37.05 13.32
N LEU A 154 -29.59 -37.71 13.59
CA LEU A 154 -28.29 -37.33 13.08
C LEU A 154 -28.21 -37.56 11.57
N ILE A 155 -27.83 -36.51 10.83
CA ILE A 155 -27.65 -36.53 9.37
C ILE A 155 -26.17 -36.42 9.02
N ILE A 156 -25.47 -35.45 9.63
CA ILE A 156 -24.02 -35.29 9.53
C ILE A 156 -23.45 -35.43 10.94
N PRO A 157 -22.51 -36.36 11.19
CA PRO A 157 -21.88 -36.52 12.49
C PRO A 157 -21.27 -35.23 13.03
N ALA A 158 -21.35 -35.01 14.34
CA ALA A 158 -20.84 -33.82 15.01
C ALA A 158 -19.31 -33.90 15.28
N ASN A 159 -18.53 -34.13 14.24
CA ASN A 159 -17.07 -34.27 14.29
C ASN A 159 -16.32 -33.37 13.28
N TYR A 160 -17.03 -32.47 12.61
CA TYR A 160 -16.45 -31.54 11.63
C TYR A 160 -16.05 -30.21 12.27
N SER A 161 -15.09 -29.50 11.67
CA SER A 161 -14.62 -28.20 12.18
C SER A 161 -15.56 -27.05 11.81
N GLY A 162 -16.49 -27.27 10.87
CA GLY A 162 -17.50 -26.30 10.49
C GLY A 162 -18.54 -26.87 9.54
N ILE A 163 -19.77 -26.39 9.65
CA ILE A 163 -20.86 -26.66 8.69
C ILE A 163 -21.53 -25.33 8.36
N SER A 164 -21.80 -25.08 7.08
CA SER A 164 -22.50 -23.87 6.63
C SER A 164 -23.51 -24.21 5.53
N PRO A 165 -24.75 -23.71 5.61
CA PRO A 165 -25.73 -23.91 4.55
C PRO A 165 -25.35 -23.09 3.31
N LEU A 166 -25.51 -23.67 2.12
CA LEU A 166 -25.24 -23.02 0.83
C LEU A 166 -26.54 -22.66 0.07
N GLY A 167 -27.62 -22.44 0.81
CA GLY A 167 -28.99 -22.35 0.32
C GLY A 167 -29.81 -23.58 0.73
N THR A 168 -30.91 -23.83 0.01
CA THR A 168 -31.85 -24.90 0.35
C THR A 168 -31.21 -26.28 0.17
N LEU A 169 -30.98 -27.04 1.25
CA LEU A 169 -30.62 -28.48 1.19
C LEU A 169 -29.22 -28.80 0.60
N ARG A 170 -28.26 -27.88 0.76
CA ARG A 170 -26.82 -28.12 0.48
C ARG A 170 -25.96 -27.52 1.58
N TYR A 171 -24.89 -28.20 1.92
CA TYR A 171 -24.00 -27.81 3.02
C TYR A 171 -22.54 -27.81 2.58
N ALA A 172 -21.81 -26.76 2.92
CA ALA A 172 -20.36 -26.78 2.98
C ALA A 172 -19.95 -27.38 4.32
N VAL A 173 -19.27 -28.52 4.29
CA VAL A 173 -18.73 -29.17 5.49
C VAL A 173 -17.23 -29.03 5.47
N LYS A 174 -16.64 -28.63 6.59
CA LYS A 174 -15.21 -28.38 6.76
C LYS A 174 -14.57 -29.46 7.63
N ASN A 175 -13.45 -30.02 7.18
CA ASN A 175 -12.70 -31.01 7.95
C ASN A 175 -11.61 -30.36 8.84
N GLU A 176 -10.89 -31.17 9.62
CA GLU A 176 -9.82 -30.71 10.50
C GLU A 176 -8.65 -30.02 9.77
N THR A 177 -8.49 -30.27 8.47
CA THR A 177 -7.49 -29.60 7.61
C THR A 177 -8.00 -28.31 7.00
N GLU A 178 -9.17 -27.82 7.43
CA GLU A 178 -9.83 -26.62 6.92
C GLU A 178 -10.28 -26.70 5.45
N LYS A 179 -10.26 -27.89 4.85
CA LYS A 179 -10.80 -28.13 3.50
C LYS A 179 -12.29 -28.39 3.57
N ILE A 180 -12.99 -28.02 2.49
CA ILE A 180 -14.43 -28.10 2.35
C ILE A 180 -14.81 -29.20 1.36
N ALA A 181 -15.88 -29.90 1.68
CA ALA A 181 -16.63 -30.75 0.77
C ALA A 181 -18.08 -30.29 0.71
N LEU A 182 -18.71 -30.43 -0.46
CA LEU A 182 -20.13 -30.21 -0.65
C LEU A 182 -20.89 -31.45 -0.17
N PHE A 183 -21.91 -31.24 0.66
CA PHE A 183 -22.78 -32.29 1.18
C PHE A 183 -24.22 -32.13 0.68
N SER A 184 -24.87 -33.26 0.44
CA SER A 184 -26.28 -33.38 0.10
C SER A 184 -27.18 -33.15 1.32
N GLU A 185 -28.49 -33.12 1.10
CA GLU A 185 -29.49 -32.97 2.15
C GLU A 185 -29.49 -34.11 3.18
N ASP A 186 -29.21 -35.32 2.70
CA ASP A 186 -29.16 -36.56 3.49
C ASP A 186 -27.79 -36.81 4.10
N GLY A 187 -26.87 -35.84 4.03
CA GLY A 187 -25.58 -35.88 4.72
C GLY A 187 -24.49 -36.66 4.00
N ARG A 188 -24.65 -36.97 2.71
CA ARG A 188 -23.60 -37.60 1.90
C ARG A 188 -22.66 -36.55 1.32
N ALA A 189 -21.35 -36.82 1.39
CA ALA A 189 -20.37 -36.02 0.69
C ALA A 189 -20.53 -36.21 -0.83
N ILE A 190 -20.78 -35.12 -1.54
CA ILE A 190 -20.91 -35.06 -3.01
C ILE A 190 -19.54 -34.85 -3.65
N THR A 191 -18.67 -34.05 -3.01
CA THR A 191 -17.31 -33.77 -3.49
C THR A 191 -16.27 -34.21 -2.45
N PRO A 192 -15.01 -34.44 -2.84
CA PRO A 192 -13.93 -34.65 -1.88
C PRO A 192 -13.61 -33.35 -1.10
N PHE A 193 -12.99 -33.50 0.08
CA PHE A 193 -12.49 -32.39 0.89
C PHE A 193 -11.25 -31.75 0.25
N SER A 194 -11.47 -30.91 -0.75
CA SER A 194 -10.42 -30.26 -1.54
C SER A 194 -10.61 -28.76 -1.71
N ILE A 195 -11.82 -28.27 -1.46
CA ILE A 195 -12.23 -26.89 -1.70
C ILE A 195 -11.77 -26.01 -0.55
N ASP A 196 -11.21 -24.83 -0.84
CA ASP A 196 -10.81 -23.85 0.16
C ASP A 196 -11.97 -22.93 0.57
N SER A 197 -12.79 -22.54 -0.40
CA SER A 197 -14.02 -21.78 -0.16
C SER A 197 -15.05 -22.02 -1.26
N ILE A 198 -16.33 -21.88 -0.92
CA ILE A 198 -17.46 -22.07 -1.84
C ILE A 198 -18.54 -21.03 -1.56
N SER A 199 -19.14 -20.48 -2.62
CA SER A 199 -20.24 -19.53 -2.52
C SER A 199 -21.57 -20.24 -2.26
N MET A 200 -22.58 -19.50 -1.79
CA MET A 200 -23.97 -19.98 -1.87
C MET A 200 -24.36 -20.27 -3.33
N PHE A 201 -25.30 -21.19 -3.52
CA PHE A 201 -25.84 -21.48 -4.84
C PHE A 201 -26.71 -20.33 -5.35
N LYS A 202 -26.50 -19.93 -6.61
CA LYS A 202 -27.36 -19.01 -7.35
C LYS A 202 -27.67 -19.62 -8.71
N ASN A 203 -28.96 -19.72 -9.05
CA ASN A 203 -29.43 -20.39 -10.28
C ASN A 203 -28.82 -21.80 -10.48
N GLY A 204 -28.72 -22.57 -9.38
CA GLY A 204 -28.19 -23.94 -9.40
C GLY A 204 -26.67 -24.06 -9.47
N LYS A 205 -25.91 -22.96 -9.52
CA LYS A 205 -24.45 -22.97 -9.66
C LYS A 205 -23.77 -22.32 -8.44
N ALA A 206 -22.60 -22.81 -8.05
CA ALA A 206 -21.78 -22.23 -7.00
C ALA A 206 -20.33 -22.07 -7.48
N PHE A 207 -19.74 -20.91 -7.16
CA PHE A 207 -18.31 -20.71 -7.36
C PHE A 207 -17.55 -21.34 -6.22
N PHE A 208 -16.44 -22.00 -6.53
CA PHE A 208 -15.56 -22.57 -5.54
C PHE A 208 -14.11 -22.18 -5.83
N TYR A 209 -13.26 -22.29 -4.81
CA TYR A 209 -11.85 -21.94 -4.91
C TYR A 209 -10.98 -23.10 -4.45
N ILE A 210 -9.92 -23.37 -5.20
CA ILE A 210 -8.81 -24.21 -4.77
C ILE A 210 -7.55 -23.35 -4.91
N ASN A 211 -6.86 -23.15 -3.80
CA ASN A 211 -5.90 -22.07 -3.59
C ASN A 211 -6.57 -20.72 -3.86
N THR A 212 -6.24 -20.04 -4.96
CA THR A 212 -6.93 -18.82 -5.42
C THR A 212 -7.57 -18.98 -6.79
N ASN A 213 -7.45 -20.17 -7.39
CA ASN A 213 -8.08 -20.43 -8.67
C ASN A 213 -9.57 -20.64 -8.46
N LYS A 214 -10.36 -19.98 -9.30
CA LYS A 214 -11.80 -20.02 -9.24
C LYS A 214 -12.32 -21.11 -10.18
N GLY A 215 -13.21 -21.93 -9.67
CA GLY A 215 -13.99 -22.91 -10.40
C GLY A 215 -15.49 -22.64 -10.28
N LEU A 216 -16.28 -23.44 -10.99
CA LEU A 216 -17.73 -23.42 -10.98
C LEU A 216 -18.25 -24.86 -10.94
N LEU A 217 -19.22 -25.12 -10.08
CA LEU A 217 -19.88 -26.42 -9.98
C LEU A 217 -21.40 -26.28 -9.88
N ASP A 218 -22.12 -27.34 -10.23
CA ASP A 218 -23.57 -27.45 -10.05
C ASP A 218 -23.95 -28.07 -8.69
N ARG A 219 -25.25 -28.28 -8.43
CA ARG A 219 -25.72 -28.79 -7.14
C ARG A 219 -25.38 -30.26 -6.92
N GLU A 220 -25.06 -30.97 -7.97
CA GLU A 220 -24.70 -32.39 -8.00
C GLU A 220 -23.17 -32.55 -7.87
N GLY A 221 -22.44 -31.44 -7.76
CA GLY A 221 -20.98 -31.41 -7.60
C GLY A 221 -20.23 -31.59 -8.91
N ASN A 222 -20.92 -31.57 -10.06
CA ASN A 222 -20.25 -31.62 -11.35
C ASN A 222 -19.52 -30.29 -11.58
N VAL A 223 -18.24 -30.39 -11.94
CA VAL A 223 -17.40 -29.23 -12.22
C VAL A 223 -17.73 -28.72 -13.62
N LEU A 224 -18.38 -27.55 -13.69
CA LEU A 224 -18.71 -26.84 -14.92
C LEU A 224 -17.51 -26.00 -15.42
N ALA A 225 -16.63 -25.58 -14.51
CA ALA A 225 -15.35 -24.98 -14.84
C ALA A 225 -14.31 -25.36 -13.78
N GLU A 226 -13.19 -25.92 -14.23
CA GLU A 226 -12.07 -26.33 -13.37
C GLU A 226 -11.51 -25.16 -12.56
N ALA A 227 -11.11 -25.42 -11.31
CA ALA A 227 -10.42 -24.43 -10.47
C ALA A 227 -8.94 -24.27 -10.88
N ARG A 228 -8.73 -23.79 -12.10
CA ARG A 228 -7.43 -23.41 -12.68
C ARG A 228 -7.40 -22.01 -13.30
N TYR A 229 -8.53 -21.32 -13.27
CA TYR A 229 -8.69 -19.99 -13.86
C TYR A 229 -8.52 -18.91 -12.81
N GLN A 230 -8.01 -17.75 -13.22
CA GLN A 230 -7.96 -16.56 -12.37
C GLN A 230 -9.38 -16.12 -11.98
N ASN A 231 -10.33 -16.24 -12.91
CA ASN A 231 -11.73 -15.93 -12.64
C ASN A 231 -12.68 -16.72 -13.55
N VAL A 232 -13.92 -16.84 -13.10
CA VAL A 232 -15.03 -17.48 -13.79
C VAL A 232 -16.26 -16.61 -13.59
N LYS A 233 -17.01 -16.38 -14.66
CA LYS A 233 -18.24 -15.57 -14.69
C LYS A 233 -19.34 -16.36 -15.39
N VAL A 234 -20.58 -16.14 -14.97
CA VAL A 234 -21.78 -16.73 -15.58
C VAL A 234 -22.72 -15.60 -15.97
N GLU A 235 -23.07 -15.50 -17.25
CA GLU A 235 -24.04 -14.54 -17.80
C GLU A 235 -24.99 -15.26 -18.75
N ASP A 236 -26.31 -15.22 -18.48
CA ASP A 236 -27.34 -15.86 -19.31
C ASP A 236 -26.97 -17.32 -19.69
N ASP A 237 -26.57 -18.10 -18.68
CA ASP A 237 -26.07 -19.48 -18.78
C ASP A 237 -24.78 -19.70 -19.58
N ARG A 238 -24.18 -18.65 -20.15
CA ARG A 238 -22.83 -18.72 -20.73
C ARG A 238 -21.78 -18.62 -19.63
N ILE A 239 -20.83 -19.56 -19.64
CA ILE A 239 -19.69 -19.58 -18.74
C ILE A 239 -18.52 -18.94 -19.45
N SER A 240 -17.98 -17.87 -18.87
CA SER A 240 -16.76 -17.23 -19.33
C SER A 240 -15.66 -17.43 -18.29
N VAL A 241 -14.45 -17.71 -18.76
CA VAL A 241 -13.26 -17.93 -17.93
C VAL A 241 -12.16 -16.94 -18.27
N LEU A 242 -11.43 -16.51 -17.25
CA LEU A 242 -10.24 -15.70 -17.39
C LEU A 242 -9.03 -16.57 -17.00
N PRO A 243 -8.20 -17.01 -17.96
CA PRO A 243 -7.00 -17.77 -17.65
C PRO A 243 -5.94 -16.89 -16.97
N HIS A 244 -4.88 -17.51 -16.46
CA HIS A 244 -3.71 -16.78 -15.98
C HIS A 244 -2.97 -16.10 -17.12
N HIS A 245 -2.30 -14.99 -16.83
CA HIS A 245 -1.47 -14.30 -17.81
C HIS A 245 -0.29 -15.18 -18.24
N GLN A 246 0.14 -15.03 -19.48
CA GLN A 246 1.22 -15.81 -20.05
C GLN A 246 2.47 -14.95 -20.19
N TRP A 247 3.57 -15.45 -19.67
CA TRP A 247 4.90 -14.90 -19.89
C TRP A 247 5.65 -15.76 -20.90
N VAL A 248 6.30 -15.10 -21.85
CA VAL A 248 7.06 -15.73 -22.93
C VAL A 248 8.48 -15.21 -22.89
N VAL A 249 9.44 -16.12 -22.83
CA VAL A 249 10.86 -15.82 -23.00
C VAL A 249 11.19 -15.97 -24.48
N LEU A 250 11.71 -14.91 -25.08
CA LEU A 250 12.07 -14.85 -26.50
C LEU A 250 13.57 -14.60 -26.61
N ASP A 251 14.21 -15.19 -27.62
CA ASP A 251 15.53 -14.73 -28.05
C ASP A 251 15.43 -13.50 -28.97
N ALA A 252 16.58 -12.97 -29.38
CA ALA A 252 16.65 -11.80 -30.26
C ALA A 252 16.11 -12.01 -31.68
N SER A 253 15.80 -13.25 -32.06
CA SER A 253 15.15 -13.60 -33.33
C SER A 253 13.64 -13.81 -33.19
N ASN A 254 13.04 -13.43 -32.05
CA ASN A 254 11.62 -13.64 -31.74
C ASN A 254 11.21 -15.12 -31.68
N LYS A 255 12.15 -16.02 -31.37
CA LYS A 255 11.81 -17.42 -31.14
C LYS A 255 11.53 -17.64 -29.66
N ALA A 256 10.38 -18.23 -29.35
CA ALA A 256 10.00 -18.60 -28.00
C ALA A 256 10.90 -19.72 -27.47
N GLN A 257 11.50 -19.47 -26.31
CA GLN A 257 12.39 -20.38 -25.58
C GLN A 257 11.63 -21.10 -24.47
N GLN A 258 10.78 -20.36 -23.74
CA GLN A 258 10.00 -20.89 -22.63
C GLN A 258 8.69 -20.10 -22.44
N ASN A 259 7.67 -20.76 -21.90
CA ASN A 259 6.39 -20.17 -21.55
C ASN A 259 6.03 -20.57 -20.12
N PHE A 260 5.44 -19.65 -19.36
CA PHE A 260 4.92 -19.96 -18.05
C PHE A 260 3.80 -19.00 -17.65
N GLN A 261 2.99 -19.44 -16.69
CA GLN A 261 1.86 -18.67 -16.17
C GLN A 261 2.27 -17.96 -14.88
N ALA A 262 2.04 -16.66 -14.84
CA ALA A 262 2.24 -15.84 -13.64
C ALA A 262 1.41 -14.57 -13.76
N GLU A 263 0.83 -14.12 -12.67
CA GLU A 263 0.15 -12.83 -12.58
C GLU A 263 1.14 -11.69 -12.78
N ASN A 264 2.33 -11.82 -12.19
CA ASN A 264 3.40 -10.84 -12.29
C ASN A 264 4.78 -11.50 -12.13
N ILE A 265 5.80 -10.85 -12.69
CA ILE A 265 7.21 -11.18 -12.45
C ILE A 265 7.94 -9.87 -12.18
N LEU A 266 8.58 -9.82 -11.03
CA LEU A 266 9.41 -8.71 -10.60
C LEU A 266 10.87 -9.18 -10.62
N PRO A 267 11.74 -8.57 -11.44
CA PRO A 267 13.16 -8.85 -11.35
C PRO A 267 13.68 -8.42 -9.98
N ALA A 268 14.33 -9.33 -9.26
CA ALA A 268 15.09 -9.01 -8.06
C ALA A 268 16.59 -8.98 -8.40
N ALA A 269 17.40 -8.39 -7.53
CA ALA A 269 18.85 -8.42 -7.72
C ALA A 269 19.40 -9.85 -7.56
N SER A 270 20.67 -10.08 -7.93
CA SER A 270 21.39 -11.36 -7.79
C SER A 270 20.87 -12.55 -8.61
N GLY A 271 20.23 -12.30 -9.77
CA GLY A 271 19.85 -13.37 -10.71
C GLY A 271 18.64 -14.19 -10.26
N VAL A 272 17.84 -13.66 -9.33
CA VAL A 272 16.58 -14.27 -8.87
C VAL A 272 15.42 -13.36 -9.28
N ASN A 273 14.31 -13.95 -9.68
CA ASN A 273 13.07 -13.26 -10.02
C ASN A 273 11.99 -13.64 -9.02
N ILE A 274 11.25 -12.65 -8.52
CA ILE A 274 10.06 -12.90 -7.68
C ILE A 274 8.87 -13.00 -8.63
N TYR A 275 8.20 -14.14 -8.66
CA TYR A 275 6.98 -14.31 -9.45
C TYR A 275 5.77 -14.42 -8.53
N GLN A 276 4.64 -13.94 -9.03
CA GLN A 276 3.35 -14.08 -8.40
C GLN A 276 2.50 -15.05 -9.20
N PHE A 277 1.98 -16.07 -8.54
CA PHE A 277 1.07 -17.03 -9.14
C PHE A 277 -0.02 -17.36 -8.13
N SER A 278 -1.27 -17.29 -8.57
CA SER A 278 -2.41 -17.62 -7.71
C SER A 278 -2.37 -16.80 -6.40
N GLY A 279 -2.12 -15.48 -6.49
CA GLY A 279 -2.07 -14.57 -5.34
C GLY A 279 -0.92 -14.80 -4.34
N HIS A 280 0.00 -15.73 -4.62
CA HIS A 280 1.15 -16.02 -3.77
C HIS A 280 2.46 -15.75 -4.51
N PHE A 281 3.52 -15.52 -3.75
CA PHE A 281 4.85 -15.20 -4.24
C PHE A 281 5.80 -16.38 -4.09
N GLY A 282 6.61 -16.58 -5.11
CA GLY A 282 7.68 -17.56 -5.19
C GLY A 282 8.93 -16.97 -5.85
N LEU A 283 9.94 -17.80 -6.07
CA LEU A 283 11.20 -17.42 -6.70
C LEU A 283 11.48 -18.27 -7.94
N MET A 284 12.03 -17.63 -8.96
CA MET A 284 12.59 -18.24 -10.15
C MET A 284 14.06 -17.85 -10.27
N ASP A 285 14.87 -18.73 -10.83
CA ASP A 285 16.25 -18.40 -11.18
C ASP A 285 16.31 -17.57 -12.47
N GLU A 286 17.53 -17.24 -12.87
CA GLU A 286 17.82 -16.49 -14.09
C GLU A 286 17.57 -17.28 -15.39
N THR A 287 17.34 -18.60 -15.29
CA THR A 287 16.95 -19.48 -16.39
C THR A 287 15.44 -19.72 -16.42
N TRP A 288 14.67 -18.96 -15.61
CA TRP A 288 13.21 -19.03 -15.50
C TRP A 288 12.68 -20.35 -14.93
N ASN A 289 13.52 -21.10 -14.21
CA ASN A 289 13.09 -22.29 -13.48
C ASN A 289 12.63 -21.92 -12.07
N VAL A 290 11.56 -22.55 -11.61
CA VAL A 290 11.02 -22.31 -10.26
C VAL A 290 11.99 -22.87 -9.22
N MET A 291 12.59 -21.97 -8.42
CA MET A 291 13.41 -22.33 -7.26
C MET A 291 12.54 -22.53 -6.02
N LEU A 292 11.55 -21.67 -5.85
CA LEU A 292 10.63 -21.65 -4.72
C LEU A 292 9.20 -21.54 -5.24
N PRO A 293 8.36 -22.57 -5.05
CA PRO A 293 6.94 -22.50 -5.42
C PRO A 293 6.23 -21.32 -4.76
N ALA A 294 5.28 -20.72 -5.47
CA ALA A 294 4.46 -19.63 -4.95
C ALA A 294 3.65 -20.08 -3.73
N GLN A 295 4.12 -19.70 -2.54
CA GLN A 295 3.55 -20.15 -1.27
C GLN A 295 3.52 -19.05 -0.18
N TYR A 296 4.09 -17.89 -0.46
CA TYR A 296 4.15 -16.76 0.46
C TYR A 296 3.09 -15.72 0.09
N GLN A 297 2.42 -15.15 1.08
CA GLN A 297 1.49 -14.04 0.86
C GLN A 297 2.20 -12.75 0.46
N ASN A 298 3.45 -12.59 0.91
CA ASN A 298 4.34 -11.54 0.43
C ASN A 298 5.79 -12.04 0.48
N LEU A 299 6.60 -11.64 -0.50
CA LEU A 299 8.01 -11.94 -0.57
C LEU A 299 8.74 -10.71 -1.11
N THR A 300 9.64 -10.16 -0.32
CA THR A 300 10.40 -8.94 -0.68
C THR A 300 11.88 -9.24 -0.66
N TYR A 301 12.59 -8.91 -1.74
CA TYR A 301 14.05 -9.01 -1.78
C TYR A 301 14.68 -8.01 -0.79
N LEU A 302 15.69 -8.46 -0.05
CA LEU A 302 16.47 -7.63 0.87
C LEU A 302 17.88 -7.39 0.29
N ARG A 303 18.81 -8.32 0.53
CA ARG A 303 20.21 -8.30 0.06
C ARG A 303 20.82 -9.69 0.19
N ASP A 304 21.94 -9.95 -0.48
CA ASP A 304 22.75 -11.18 -0.30
C ASP A 304 21.90 -12.46 -0.32
N ASN A 305 20.95 -12.54 -1.26
CA ASN A 305 20.04 -13.68 -1.41
C ASN A 305 19.06 -13.91 -0.21
N LEU A 306 18.81 -12.86 0.59
CA LEU A 306 17.82 -12.85 1.67
C LEU A 306 16.51 -12.21 1.22
N PHE A 307 15.41 -12.79 1.69
CA PHE A 307 14.06 -12.35 1.38
C PHE A 307 13.24 -12.23 2.66
N LEU A 308 12.56 -11.10 2.82
CA LEU A 308 11.51 -10.93 3.81
C LEU A 308 10.29 -11.72 3.33
N ALA A 309 9.92 -12.76 4.08
CA ALA A 309 8.86 -13.67 3.71
C ALA A 309 7.69 -13.57 4.69
N LYS A 310 6.47 -13.49 4.16
CA LYS A 310 5.24 -13.42 4.94
C LYS A 310 4.27 -14.52 4.52
N LYS A 311 3.85 -15.33 5.49
CA LYS A 311 2.61 -16.14 5.44
C LYS A 311 1.66 -15.54 6.50
N ASN A 312 1.28 -16.32 7.50
CA ASN A 312 0.58 -15.79 8.69
C ASN A 312 1.50 -14.95 9.58
N LYS A 313 2.80 -15.27 9.56
CA LYS A 313 3.86 -14.58 10.29
C LYS A 313 4.97 -14.21 9.31
N THR A 314 5.81 -13.29 9.74
CA THR A 314 6.91 -12.71 9.00
C THR A 314 8.23 -13.32 9.50
N GLY A 315 9.13 -13.57 8.56
CA GLY A 315 10.48 -14.10 8.78
C GLY A 315 11.42 -13.66 7.67
N ILE A 316 12.69 -14.04 7.76
CA ILE A 316 13.68 -13.84 6.72
C ILE A 316 14.17 -15.21 6.26
N ILE A 317 14.13 -15.47 4.96
CA ILE A 317 14.56 -16.74 4.35
C ILE A 317 15.63 -16.50 3.28
N THR A 318 16.38 -17.54 2.96
CA THR A 318 17.22 -17.56 1.74
C THR A 318 16.39 -17.97 0.51
N SER A 319 16.94 -17.83 -0.71
CA SER A 319 16.27 -18.36 -1.92
C SER A 319 16.04 -19.88 -1.90
N ALA A 320 16.86 -20.63 -1.15
CA ALA A 320 16.69 -22.06 -0.92
C ALA A 320 15.61 -22.37 0.14
N ASN A 321 14.78 -21.37 0.50
CA ASN A 321 13.73 -21.48 1.50
C ASN A 321 14.22 -21.82 2.93
N LYS A 322 15.49 -21.54 3.23
CA LYS A 322 16.04 -21.78 4.58
C LYS A 322 15.72 -20.57 5.48
N PRO A 323 15.05 -20.73 6.62
CA PRO A 323 14.81 -19.64 7.54
C PRO A 323 16.12 -19.17 8.18
N VAL A 324 16.40 -17.88 8.03
CA VAL A 324 17.48 -17.15 8.73
C VAL A 324 16.89 -16.52 9.99
N ILE A 325 15.77 -15.80 9.84
CA ILE A 325 14.88 -15.42 10.94
C ILE A 325 13.58 -16.22 10.80
N PRO A 326 13.17 -17.02 11.80
CA PRO A 326 11.97 -17.85 11.71
C PRO A 326 10.68 -17.06 11.42
N LEU A 327 9.74 -17.66 10.69
CA LEU A 327 8.43 -17.08 10.40
C LEU A 327 7.50 -17.16 11.62
N GLN A 328 7.79 -16.37 12.66
CA GLN A 328 7.01 -16.33 13.89
C GLN A 328 6.64 -14.91 14.36
N TYR A 329 7.16 -13.89 13.68
CA TYR A 329 7.01 -12.49 14.06
C TYR A 329 5.83 -11.83 13.35
N ASP A 330 5.18 -10.87 14.01
CA ASP A 330 4.10 -10.09 13.40
C ASP A 330 4.65 -9.12 12.35
N SER A 331 5.79 -8.50 12.65
CA SER A 331 6.52 -7.63 11.73
C SER A 331 8.03 -7.77 11.93
N ILE A 332 8.80 -7.46 10.88
CA ILE A 332 10.25 -7.39 10.92
C ILE A 332 10.69 -6.15 10.15
N ALA A 333 11.59 -5.38 10.73
CA ALA A 333 12.30 -4.29 10.08
C ALA A 333 13.81 -4.59 10.08
N MET A 334 14.48 -4.36 8.95
CA MET A 334 15.88 -4.73 8.76
C MET A 334 16.76 -3.48 8.65
N ASN A 335 17.82 -3.44 9.47
CA ASN A 335 18.88 -2.43 9.45
C ASN A 335 20.23 -3.18 9.48
N TYR A 336 20.63 -3.79 8.36
CA TYR A 336 21.72 -4.78 8.32
C TYR A 336 23.00 -4.36 9.10
N PRO A 337 23.57 -5.25 9.93
CA PRO A 337 23.12 -6.62 10.22
C PRO A 337 22.00 -6.70 11.28
N GLN A 338 21.59 -5.59 11.88
CA GLN A 338 20.54 -5.54 12.89
C GLN A 338 19.15 -5.80 12.31
N VAL A 339 18.31 -6.42 13.10
CA VAL A 339 16.93 -6.78 12.77
C VAL A 339 16.06 -6.46 13.97
N ARG A 340 15.01 -5.66 13.74
CA ARG A 340 13.96 -5.41 14.73
C ARG A 340 12.81 -6.36 14.47
N THR A 341 12.43 -7.13 15.47
CA THR A 341 11.37 -8.15 15.35
C THR A 341 10.22 -7.83 16.30
N LEU A 342 9.01 -7.72 15.77
CA LEU A 342 7.79 -7.50 16.54
C LEU A 342 7.08 -8.82 16.82
N SER A 343 6.75 -9.06 18.09
CA SER A 343 5.91 -10.16 18.52
C SER A 343 4.80 -9.66 19.45
N ARG A 344 3.98 -10.57 20.00
CA ARG A 344 2.95 -10.23 20.99
C ARG A 344 3.50 -9.53 22.24
N SER A 345 4.75 -9.80 22.62
CA SER A 345 5.39 -9.15 23.78
C SER A 345 6.02 -7.78 23.46
N GLY A 346 6.02 -7.37 22.19
CA GLY A 346 6.62 -6.11 21.73
C GLY A 346 7.78 -6.33 20.76
N TRP A 347 8.50 -5.23 20.49
CA TRP A 347 9.69 -5.18 19.65
C TRP A 347 10.92 -5.67 20.41
N ALA A 348 11.77 -6.43 19.73
CA ALA A 348 13.11 -6.79 20.19
C ALA A 348 14.13 -6.42 19.10
N LEU A 349 15.37 -6.11 19.52
CA LEU A 349 16.50 -5.92 18.61
C LEU A 349 17.37 -7.17 18.62
N THR A 350 17.66 -7.72 17.46
CA THR A 350 18.56 -8.87 17.25
C THR A 350 19.44 -8.59 16.04
N ASP A 351 20.33 -9.50 15.66
CA ASP A 351 20.98 -9.51 14.36
C ASP A 351 20.44 -10.61 13.45
N ILE A 352 20.85 -10.55 12.19
CA ILE A 352 20.47 -11.51 11.18
C ILE A 352 20.89 -12.95 11.52
N ASN A 353 21.98 -13.13 12.28
CA ASN A 353 22.46 -14.44 12.71
C ASN A 353 21.89 -14.88 14.07
N ARG A 354 21.09 -14.03 14.73
CA ARG A 354 20.54 -14.25 16.08
C ARG A 354 21.61 -14.54 17.14
N THR A 355 22.80 -13.98 16.97
CA THR A 355 23.92 -14.08 17.92
C THR A 355 23.67 -13.27 19.18
N PHE A 356 22.89 -12.19 19.08
CA PHE A 356 22.38 -11.46 20.24
C PHE A 356 20.89 -11.17 20.07
N THR A 357 20.23 -10.91 21.19
CA THR A 357 18.86 -10.38 21.24
C THR A 357 18.77 -9.50 22.47
N SER A 358 18.08 -8.36 22.35
CA SER A 358 17.85 -7.46 23.47
C SER A 358 17.23 -8.21 24.65
N PHE A 359 17.68 -7.92 25.86
CA PHE A 359 17.29 -8.65 27.08
C PHE A 359 15.78 -8.60 27.39
N LYS A 360 15.12 -7.52 26.98
CA LYS A 360 13.67 -7.34 27.10
C LYS A 360 13.07 -6.86 25.78
N THR A 361 11.74 -6.81 25.76
CA THR A 361 10.97 -6.23 24.66
C THR A 361 10.53 -4.81 24.97
N TYR A 362 10.28 -4.05 23.90
CA TYR A 362 9.96 -2.63 23.91
C TYR A 362 8.64 -2.39 23.19
N SER A 363 7.90 -1.36 23.57
CA SER A 363 6.68 -0.98 22.82
C SER A 363 7.01 -0.39 21.46
N GLN A 364 8.22 0.15 21.29
CA GLN A 364 8.73 0.71 20.04
C GLN A 364 10.27 0.67 20.01
N ILE A 365 10.85 0.43 18.83
CA ILE A 365 12.28 0.62 18.57
C ILE A 365 12.41 1.33 17.23
N ASP A 366 12.98 2.53 17.21
CA ASP A 366 13.10 3.37 16.02
C ASP A 366 14.37 3.04 15.22
N ASP A 367 14.49 3.67 14.05
CA ASP A 367 15.68 3.56 13.23
C ASP A 367 16.91 4.09 13.98
N PRO A 368 18.11 3.55 13.71
CA PRO A 368 19.30 3.94 14.44
C PRO A 368 19.73 5.37 14.09
N HIS A 369 20.10 6.14 15.12
CA HIS A 369 20.70 7.46 15.00
C HIS A 369 22.09 7.43 15.64
N HIS A 370 23.13 7.76 14.87
CA HIS A 370 24.52 7.72 15.33
C HIS A 370 24.93 6.39 16.01
N GLY A 371 24.38 5.27 15.51
CA GLY A 371 24.67 3.93 16.03
C GLY A 371 23.83 3.50 17.23
N LEU A 372 22.97 4.34 17.79
CA LEU A 372 22.05 3.96 18.86
C LEU A 372 20.63 3.78 18.31
N PHE A 373 19.90 2.80 18.82
CA PHE A 373 18.50 2.56 18.49
C PHE A 373 17.60 3.15 19.58
N PRO A 374 16.87 4.25 19.33
CA PRO A 374 15.90 4.76 20.29
C PRO A 374 14.85 3.69 20.58
N ALA A 375 14.57 3.42 21.84
CA ALA A 375 13.62 2.41 22.26
C ALA A 375 12.68 2.96 23.32
N LYS A 376 11.44 2.47 23.33
CA LYS A 376 10.38 2.93 24.23
C LYS A 376 9.87 1.78 25.07
N SER A 377 9.77 1.99 26.38
CA SER A 377 9.18 1.06 27.34
C SER A 377 8.35 1.82 28.36
N ASN A 378 7.15 1.35 28.69
CA ASN A 378 6.24 1.98 29.67
C ASN A 378 6.04 3.49 29.46
N GLN A 379 5.87 3.93 28.21
CA GLN A 379 5.74 5.34 27.79
C GLN A 379 7.02 6.18 27.81
N TYR A 380 8.13 5.66 28.32
CA TYR A 380 9.40 6.39 28.41
C TYR A 380 10.41 5.87 27.38
N TRP A 381 11.28 6.77 26.95
CA TRP A 381 12.31 6.55 25.96
C TRP A 381 13.68 6.33 26.59
N GLY A 382 14.44 5.46 25.95
CA GLY A 382 15.84 5.16 26.18
C GLY A 382 16.50 4.79 24.85
N ALA A 383 17.68 4.21 24.89
CA ALA A 383 18.43 3.84 23.69
C ALA A 383 19.19 2.53 23.86
N LEU A 384 19.24 1.75 22.78
CA LEU A 384 19.94 0.48 22.71
C LEU A 384 21.21 0.62 21.87
N THR A 385 22.23 -0.14 22.22
CA THR A 385 23.40 -0.37 21.36
C THR A 385 23.00 -1.22 20.14
N PRO A 386 23.84 -1.28 19.09
CA PRO A 386 23.61 -2.19 17.96
C PRO A 386 23.58 -3.68 18.35
N PHE A 387 23.99 -4.04 19.58
CA PHE A 387 23.98 -5.39 20.12
C PHE A 387 22.78 -5.66 21.06
N GLY A 388 21.81 -4.74 21.12
CA GLY A 388 20.58 -4.91 21.89
C GLY A 388 20.71 -4.61 23.39
N GLU A 389 21.83 -4.05 23.83
CA GLU A 389 22.03 -3.64 25.22
C GLU A 389 21.39 -2.27 25.46
N GLU A 390 20.61 -2.11 26.52
CA GLU A 390 20.05 -0.81 26.91
C GLU A 390 21.13 0.03 27.58
N ILE A 391 21.64 1.03 26.86
CA ILE A 391 22.71 1.91 27.36
C ILE A 391 22.16 3.20 27.97
N ILE A 392 20.99 3.66 27.49
CA ILE A 392 20.19 4.72 28.11
C ILE A 392 18.88 4.09 28.54
N HIS A 393 18.56 4.16 29.83
CA HIS A 393 17.37 3.55 30.37
C HIS A 393 16.11 4.26 29.86
N CYS A 394 15.04 3.48 29.70
CA CYS A 394 13.73 4.02 29.32
C CYS A 394 13.07 4.81 30.47
N VAL A 395 13.59 6.01 30.76
CA VAL A 395 13.10 6.91 31.83
C VAL A 395 12.81 8.33 31.34
N TYR A 396 13.10 8.64 30.08
CA TYR A 396 12.95 9.97 29.51
C TYR A 396 11.61 10.14 28.79
N ASP A 397 11.03 11.34 28.83
CA ASP A 397 9.80 11.65 28.09
C ASP A 397 10.01 11.59 26.58
N SER A 398 11.22 11.93 26.11
CA SER A 398 11.65 11.83 24.72
C SER A 398 13.16 11.93 24.57
N LEU A 399 13.73 11.26 23.57
CA LEU A 399 15.07 11.56 23.04
C LEU A 399 14.92 12.51 21.85
N LEU A 400 15.48 13.71 21.95
CA LEU A 400 15.27 14.79 20.98
C LEU A 400 16.35 14.82 19.89
N GLU A 401 17.60 14.60 20.28
CA GLU A 401 18.74 14.62 19.37
C GLU A 401 19.81 13.68 19.92
N ILE A 402 20.42 12.86 19.06
CA ILE A 402 21.46 11.89 19.42
C ILE A 402 22.69 12.21 18.59
N SER A 403 23.84 12.42 19.23
CA SER A 403 25.15 12.48 18.57
C SER A 403 26.04 11.32 19.04
N ASN A 404 27.27 11.26 18.52
CA ASN A 404 28.24 10.24 18.95
C ASN A 404 28.61 10.35 20.45
N LYS A 405 28.45 11.53 21.07
CA LYS A 405 28.95 11.81 22.42
C LYS A 405 27.85 12.17 23.41
N TYR A 406 26.75 12.77 22.95
CA TYR A 406 25.71 13.32 23.81
C TYR A 406 24.31 13.07 23.26
N VAL A 407 23.34 13.02 24.16
CA VAL A 407 21.93 12.89 23.83
C VAL A 407 21.15 13.99 24.51
N VAL A 408 20.37 14.73 23.72
CA VAL A 408 19.41 15.70 24.22
C VAL A 408 18.14 14.95 24.62
N VAL A 409 17.74 15.11 25.86
CA VAL A 409 16.61 14.39 26.45
C VAL A 409 15.59 15.36 27.01
N LYS A 410 14.33 14.93 27.03
CA LYS A 410 13.28 15.55 27.84
C LYS A 410 13.01 14.66 29.04
N PHE A 411 13.06 15.21 30.25
CA PHE A 411 12.85 14.50 31.50
C PHE A 411 11.92 15.31 32.40
N LYS A 412 10.75 14.75 32.74
CA LYS A 412 9.71 15.40 33.56
C LYS A 412 9.34 16.79 33.05
N GLY A 413 9.19 16.93 31.73
CA GLY A 413 8.82 18.18 31.07
C GLY A 413 9.97 19.16 30.81
N GLN A 414 11.17 18.89 31.33
CA GLN A 414 12.36 19.74 31.20
C GLN A 414 13.38 19.14 30.24
N TYR A 415 14.31 19.94 29.75
CA TYR A 415 15.29 19.57 28.72
C TYR A 415 16.69 19.50 29.32
N GLY A 416 17.43 18.43 29.03
CA GLY A 416 18.80 18.26 29.49
C GLY A 416 19.66 17.52 28.46
N ILE A 417 20.94 17.38 28.77
CA ILE A 417 21.91 16.67 27.93
C ILE A 417 22.59 15.61 28.79
N VAL A 418 22.58 14.37 28.32
CA VAL A 418 23.22 13.23 28.99
C VAL A 418 24.29 12.62 28.10
N SER A 419 25.29 11.99 28.71
CA SER A 419 26.18 11.08 27.99
C SER A 419 25.45 9.76 27.67
N PRO A 420 25.97 8.94 26.73
CA PRO A 420 25.49 7.58 26.52
C PRO A 420 25.55 6.68 27.77
N ARG A 421 26.25 7.09 28.83
CA ARG A 421 26.30 6.41 30.14
C ARG A 421 25.36 7.03 31.17
N GLU A 422 24.44 7.89 30.73
CA GLU A 422 23.43 8.59 31.55
C GLU A 422 23.98 9.56 32.59
N GLU A 423 25.20 10.04 32.39
CA GLU A 423 25.75 11.13 33.20
C GLU A 423 25.16 12.46 32.71
N TRP A 424 24.62 13.26 33.63
CA TRP A 424 24.13 14.61 33.30
C TRP A 424 25.30 15.52 32.93
N ILE A 425 25.33 15.93 31.67
CA ILE A 425 26.26 16.93 31.16
C ILE A 425 25.65 18.33 31.30
N VAL A 426 24.36 18.43 31.03
CA VAL A 426 23.54 19.61 31.32
C VAL A 426 22.30 19.13 32.04
N ALA A 427 22.15 19.54 33.30
CA ALA A 427 20.99 19.20 34.11
C ALA A 427 19.68 19.69 33.46
N PRO A 428 18.53 19.02 33.74
CA PRO A 428 17.24 19.44 33.22
C PRO A 428 16.92 20.91 33.50
N GLN A 429 16.45 21.61 32.48
CA GLN A 429 16.05 23.02 32.53
C GLN A 429 14.81 23.29 31.67
N LEU A 430 14.21 24.47 31.84
CA LEU A 430 12.92 24.80 31.24
C LEU A 430 12.96 24.89 29.70
N HIS A 431 14.08 25.32 29.13
CA HIS A 431 14.18 25.70 27.73
C HIS A 431 14.78 24.58 26.84
N PRO A 432 14.26 24.35 25.63
CA PRO A 432 14.79 23.36 24.70
C PRO A 432 16.27 23.53 24.39
N LEU A 433 16.96 22.40 24.20
CA LEU A 433 18.38 22.36 23.91
C LEU A 433 18.63 21.73 22.54
N LYS A 434 19.72 22.13 21.89
CA LYS A 434 20.17 21.57 20.61
C LYS A 434 21.69 21.39 20.63
N LEU A 435 22.18 20.27 20.11
CA LEU A 435 23.61 20.03 20.00
C LEU A 435 24.20 20.90 18.90
N VAL A 436 25.43 21.37 19.12
CA VAL A 436 26.20 22.11 18.11
C VAL A 436 27.47 21.34 17.78
N ASN A 437 28.29 21.04 18.80
CA ASN A 437 29.47 20.20 18.68
C ASN A 437 29.83 19.58 20.05
N ASP A 438 31.03 19.00 20.16
CA ASP A 438 31.51 18.29 21.35
C ASP A 438 31.85 19.20 22.55
N SER A 439 31.80 20.52 22.37
CA SER A 439 32.17 21.52 23.38
C SER A 439 31.02 22.48 23.77
N ILE A 440 30.04 22.68 22.88
CA ILE A 440 28.98 23.66 23.08
C ILE A 440 27.60 23.14 22.61
N TYR A 441 26.55 23.74 23.16
CA TYR A 441 25.16 23.50 22.82
C TYR A 441 24.40 24.83 22.75
N LEU A 442 23.20 24.77 22.18
CA LEU A 442 22.30 25.91 22.08
C LEU A 442 21.12 25.74 23.05
N GLN A 443 20.80 26.77 23.82
CA GLN A 443 19.59 26.89 24.62
C GLN A 443 18.62 27.84 23.92
N LEU A 444 17.42 27.36 23.64
CA LEU A 444 16.41 28.05 22.82
C LEU A 444 15.34 28.67 23.70
N GLU A 445 15.39 29.99 23.88
CA GLU A 445 14.36 30.75 24.58
C GLU A 445 13.43 31.47 23.60
N PRO A 446 12.21 31.88 24.00
CA PRO A 446 11.25 32.50 23.08
C PRO A 446 11.75 33.74 22.36
N ALA A 447 12.63 34.53 22.99
CA ALA A 447 13.14 35.78 22.45
C ALA A 447 14.63 35.73 22.05
N ASN A 448 15.39 34.76 22.56
CA ASN A 448 16.84 34.69 22.38
C ASN A 448 17.31 33.25 22.29
N GLN A 449 18.44 33.04 21.64
CA GLN A 449 19.16 31.78 21.63
C GLN A 449 20.53 31.98 22.27
N PHE A 450 20.90 31.08 23.19
CA PHE A 450 22.15 31.18 23.95
C PHE A 450 23.08 30.05 23.57
N LEU A 451 24.23 30.39 22.99
CA LEU A 451 25.32 29.47 22.73
C LEU A 451 26.11 29.29 24.03
N LYS A 452 26.12 28.07 24.57
CA LYS A 452 26.70 27.76 25.88
C LYS A 452 27.70 26.62 25.78
N SER A 453 28.78 26.72 26.55
CA SER A 453 29.66 25.57 26.81
C SER A 453 28.97 24.54 27.71
N TYR A 454 29.38 23.28 27.65
CA TYR A 454 28.86 22.24 28.56
C TYR A 454 29.19 22.48 30.04
N THR A 455 30.14 23.37 30.36
CA THR A 455 30.39 23.81 31.76
C THR A 455 29.42 24.91 32.21
N GLY A 456 28.50 25.35 31.35
CA GLY A 456 27.45 26.33 31.67
C GLY A 456 27.76 27.78 31.28
N ASN A 457 28.98 28.09 30.81
CA ASN A 457 29.35 29.46 30.41
C ASN A 457 28.59 29.87 29.14
N VAL A 458 27.95 31.04 29.16
CA VAL A 458 27.37 31.69 27.98
C VAL A 458 28.52 32.27 27.15
N ILE A 459 28.63 31.81 25.91
CA ILE A 459 29.66 32.23 24.96
C ILE A 459 29.12 33.36 24.09
N TYR A 460 27.88 33.22 23.62
CA TYR A 460 27.23 34.16 22.73
C TYR A 460 25.71 34.07 22.90
N PHE A 461 24.99 35.16 22.63
CA PHE A 461 23.52 35.13 22.57
C PHE A 461 23.04 36.07 21.47
N THR A 462 21.93 35.70 20.84
CA THR A 462 21.29 36.51 19.80
C THR A 462 19.82 36.13 19.63
N ASP A 463 19.00 37.10 19.23
CA ASP A 463 17.63 36.91 18.75
C ASP A 463 17.58 36.60 17.24
N ASN A 464 18.70 36.75 16.55
CA ASN A 464 18.81 36.54 15.11
C ASN A 464 18.98 35.07 14.74
N LYS A 465 18.69 34.77 13.47
CA LYS A 465 18.95 33.44 12.92
C LYS A 465 20.47 33.18 12.89
N ILE A 466 20.87 32.00 13.35
CA ILE A 466 22.24 31.50 13.25
C ILE A 466 22.29 30.19 12.46
N ASP A 467 23.31 30.04 11.60
CA ASP A 467 23.63 28.78 10.91
C ASP A 467 25.05 28.33 11.30
N PHE A 468 25.19 27.06 11.65
CA PHE A 468 26.47 26.47 12.08
C PHE A 468 27.25 25.87 10.91
N SER A 469 28.58 26.02 10.92
CA SER A 469 29.55 25.40 10.01
C SER A 469 30.58 24.62 10.83
N ALA A 470 31.62 24.03 10.21
CA ALA A 470 32.60 23.22 10.95
C ALA A 470 33.38 24.02 12.01
N ASP A 471 33.79 25.25 11.70
CA ASP A 471 34.71 26.04 12.53
C ASP A 471 34.12 27.38 13.03
N PHE A 472 32.93 27.73 12.56
CA PHE A 472 32.30 29.02 12.82
C PHE A 472 30.78 28.89 12.76
N PHE A 473 30.08 29.92 13.23
CA PHE A 473 28.66 30.12 12.98
C PHE A 473 28.41 31.48 12.34
N THR A 474 27.32 31.56 11.59
CA THR A 474 26.93 32.73 10.83
C THR A 474 25.66 33.30 11.43
N GLU A 475 25.71 34.56 11.87
CA GLU A 475 24.54 35.34 12.28
C GLU A 475 24.07 36.22 11.11
N TYR A 476 22.77 36.19 10.84
CA TYR A 476 22.12 36.99 9.80
C TYR A 476 21.37 38.15 10.43
N LEU A 477 21.80 39.37 10.13
CA LEU A 477 21.19 40.57 10.68
C LEU A 477 20.05 41.10 9.78
N PRO A 478 19.06 41.80 10.34
CA PRO A 478 17.93 42.34 9.56
C PRO A 478 18.32 43.34 8.47
N ASP A 479 19.48 43.99 8.58
CA ASP A 479 20.00 44.96 7.61
C ASP A 479 20.70 44.29 6.38
N GLY A 480 20.68 42.96 6.31
CA GLY A 480 21.35 42.18 5.26
C GLY A 480 22.84 41.97 5.52
N THR A 481 23.39 42.50 6.61
CA THR A 481 24.74 42.21 7.06
C THR A 481 24.83 40.76 7.54
N ILE A 482 25.94 40.11 7.23
CA ILE A 482 26.26 38.78 7.74
C ILE A 482 27.51 38.86 8.62
N LYS A 483 27.42 38.33 9.85
CA LYS A 483 28.56 38.17 10.76
C LYS A 483 28.95 36.70 10.83
N LYS A 484 30.23 36.40 10.63
CA LYS A 484 30.82 35.10 10.92
C LYS A 484 31.57 35.18 12.24
N LEU A 485 31.22 34.32 13.19
CA LEU A 485 31.84 34.25 14.51
C LEU A 485 32.43 32.87 14.75
N ASP A 486 33.57 32.81 15.43
CA ASP A 486 34.12 31.54 15.92
C ASP A 486 33.29 31.02 17.10
N TYR A 487 33.56 29.79 17.53
CA TYR A 487 32.87 29.17 18.66
C TYR A 487 33.26 29.71 20.05
N TYR A 488 34.10 30.75 20.10
CA TYR A 488 34.36 31.55 21.29
C TYR A 488 33.59 32.87 21.27
N GLY A 489 32.72 33.08 20.27
CA GLY A 489 31.93 34.30 20.12
C GLY A 489 32.72 35.48 19.52
N ARG A 490 33.90 35.24 18.95
CA ARG A 490 34.75 36.28 18.38
C ARG A 490 34.42 36.46 16.90
N LEU A 491 34.28 37.71 16.47
CA LEU A 491 34.02 38.03 15.07
C LEU A 491 35.23 37.63 14.20
N ILE A 492 35.01 36.71 13.26
CA ILE A 492 35.98 36.32 12.23
C ILE A 492 35.91 37.28 11.04
N ASN A 493 34.70 37.55 10.56
CA ASN A 493 34.46 38.38 9.37
C ASN A 493 33.06 39.00 9.41
N ARG A 494 32.95 40.23 8.93
CA ARG A 494 31.68 40.89 8.62
C ARG A 494 31.63 41.18 7.12
N LYS A 495 30.61 40.69 6.43
CA LYS A 495 30.37 41.04 5.03
C LYS A 495 29.32 42.14 4.97
N GLU A 496 29.75 43.34 4.58
CA GLU A 496 28.88 44.46 4.26
C GLU A 496 28.22 44.25 2.88
N PRO A 497 27.00 44.78 2.65
CA PRO A 497 26.36 44.66 1.34
C PRO A 497 27.20 45.35 0.26
N PRO A 498 27.39 44.74 -0.93
CA PRO A 498 28.13 45.36 -2.01
C PRO A 498 27.39 46.60 -2.54
N GLN A 499 28.07 47.75 -2.51
CA GLN A 499 27.69 48.95 -3.25
C GLN A 499 28.38 48.90 -4.62
N VAL A 500 27.62 48.68 -5.69
CA VAL A 500 28.13 48.79 -7.07
C VAL A 500 27.12 49.57 -7.91
N ASP A 501 27.59 50.63 -8.57
CA ASP A 501 26.81 51.47 -9.46
C ASP A 501 26.20 50.66 -10.62
N LYS A 502 24.90 50.35 -10.44
CA LYS A 502 23.88 49.92 -11.40
C LYS A 502 24.33 49.05 -12.59
N VAL A 503 24.77 47.83 -12.30
CA VAL A 503 24.54 46.68 -13.19
C VAL A 503 23.42 45.86 -12.58
N GLU A 504 22.33 45.66 -13.32
CA GLU A 504 21.17 44.90 -12.82
C GLU A 504 21.52 43.42 -12.65
N ALA A 505 22.34 42.86 -13.56
CA ALA A 505 22.84 41.49 -13.48
C ALA A 505 24.11 41.29 -14.32
N VAL A 506 25.00 40.40 -13.87
CA VAL A 506 26.14 39.87 -14.64
C VAL A 506 25.99 38.35 -14.70
N PHE A 507 26.11 37.78 -15.89
CA PHE A 507 25.96 36.35 -16.14
C PHE A 507 27.32 35.65 -16.19
N GLU A 508 27.30 34.32 -16.19
CA GLU A 508 28.51 33.50 -16.29
C GLU A 508 29.28 33.79 -17.57
N GLU A 509 30.59 33.53 -17.52
CA GLU A 509 31.48 33.73 -18.66
C GLU A 509 31.44 32.50 -19.56
N HIS A 510 31.29 32.75 -20.86
CA HIS A 510 31.40 31.72 -21.89
C HIS A 510 32.16 32.29 -23.09
N GLU A 511 33.16 31.56 -23.55
CA GLU A 511 34.00 31.90 -24.72
C GLU A 511 34.64 33.30 -24.66
N GLY A 512 35.03 33.73 -23.45
CA GLY A 512 35.71 35.00 -23.19
C GLY A 512 34.78 36.20 -23.00
N LEU A 513 33.45 35.99 -23.00
CA LEU A 513 32.45 37.04 -22.84
C LEU A 513 31.47 36.74 -21.71
N ARG A 514 31.06 37.77 -20.97
CA ARG A 514 30.01 37.70 -19.94
C ARG A 514 28.79 38.47 -20.42
N GLY A 515 27.62 37.86 -20.32
CA GLY A 515 26.37 38.59 -20.48
C GLY A 515 26.21 39.63 -19.36
N ILE A 516 25.65 40.78 -19.67
CA ILE A 516 25.25 41.77 -18.66
C ILE A 516 23.84 42.29 -18.92
N LYS A 517 23.16 42.72 -17.86
CA LYS A 517 21.91 43.48 -17.92
C LYS A 517 22.11 44.86 -17.32
N ARG A 518 21.80 45.90 -18.09
CA ARG A 518 21.79 47.29 -17.63
C ARG A 518 20.78 48.09 -18.46
N ASP A 519 20.09 49.02 -17.80
CA ASP A 519 19.05 49.86 -18.37
C ASP A 519 17.92 49.03 -19.02
N GLY A 520 17.57 47.90 -18.39
CA GLY A 520 16.56 46.96 -18.88
C GLY A 520 16.95 46.16 -20.13
N LYS A 521 18.16 46.33 -20.67
CA LYS A 521 18.64 45.67 -21.89
C LYS A 521 19.89 44.83 -21.62
N TYR A 522 20.15 43.90 -22.53
CA TYR A 522 21.23 42.94 -22.44
C TYR A 522 22.33 43.21 -23.46
N GLY A 523 23.58 42.98 -23.06
CA GLY A 523 24.78 43.09 -23.87
C GLY A 523 25.87 42.15 -23.36
N PHE A 524 27.10 42.28 -23.85
CA PHE A 524 28.23 41.46 -23.42
C PHE A 524 29.47 42.31 -23.12
N ILE A 525 30.18 41.95 -22.05
CA ILE A 525 31.47 42.51 -21.66
C ILE A 525 32.57 41.45 -21.82
N ASP A 526 33.81 41.89 -21.99
CA ASP A 526 34.96 40.99 -21.91
C ASP A 526 35.36 40.70 -20.46
N VAL A 527 36.35 39.83 -20.28
CA VAL A 527 36.93 39.47 -18.97
C VAL A 527 37.49 40.65 -18.18
N ARG A 528 37.72 41.81 -18.82
CA ARG A 528 38.19 43.05 -18.17
C ARG A 528 37.04 44.01 -17.87
N GLY A 529 35.79 43.59 -18.02
CA GLY A 529 34.61 44.41 -17.79
C GLY A 529 34.32 45.43 -18.88
N ARG A 530 35.03 45.38 -20.03
CA ARG A 530 34.82 46.33 -21.13
C ARG A 530 33.65 45.87 -21.98
N LEU A 531 32.72 46.77 -22.27
CA LEU A 531 31.60 46.51 -23.16
C LEU A 531 32.09 46.12 -24.56
N ARG A 532 31.69 44.95 -25.03
CA ARG A 532 32.03 44.41 -26.37
C ARG A 532 30.83 44.40 -27.29
N ILE A 533 29.65 44.10 -26.74
CA ILE A 533 28.38 44.08 -27.44
C ILE A 533 27.42 44.98 -26.67
N ALA A 534 26.86 45.98 -27.35
CA ALA A 534 26.05 47.01 -26.73
C ALA A 534 24.77 46.45 -26.08
N ASN A 535 24.31 47.12 -25.01
CA ASN A 535 23.10 46.76 -24.27
C ASN A 535 21.85 47.16 -25.04
N ARG A 536 21.46 46.37 -26.04
CA ARG A 536 20.29 46.66 -26.91
C ARG A 536 19.34 45.49 -27.09
N TYR A 537 19.70 44.31 -26.59
CA TYR A 537 18.87 43.10 -26.73
C TYR A 537 17.85 42.99 -25.61
N ASP A 538 16.68 42.42 -25.93
CA ASP A 538 15.62 42.12 -24.97
C ASP A 538 15.95 40.89 -24.10
N GLY A 539 16.95 40.11 -24.53
CA GLY A 539 17.43 38.90 -23.88
C GLY A 539 18.64 38.34 -24.62
N ILE A 540 19.45 37.55 -23.93
CA ILE A 540 20.66 36.90 -24.47
C ILE A 540 20.75 35.48 -23.93
N GLY A 541 21.38 34.60 -24.70
CA GLY A 541 21.91 33.32 -24.26
C GLY A 541 23.44 33.37 -24.23
N ASN A 542 24.06 32.32 -23.70
CA ASN A 542 25.52 32.21 -23.64
C ASN A 542 26.12 32.05 -25.04
N PHE A 543 27.37 32.46 -25.19
CA PHE A 543 28.15 32.09 -26.36
C PHE A 543 28.42 30.58 -26.33
N SER A 544 28.18 29.94 -27.47
CA SER A 544 28.50 28.54 -27.70
C SER A 544 28.86 28.32 -29.16
N GLU A 545 30.04 27.75 -29.35
CA GLU A 545 30.67 27.49 -30.63
C GLU A 545 30.77 28.72 -31.54
N GLY A 546 31.03 29.89 -30.94
CA GLY A 546 31.20 31.18 -31.61
C GLY A 546 29.92 31.99 -31.85
N LEU A 547 28.75 31.49 -31.42
CA LEU A 547 27.46 32.17 -31.58
C LEU A 547 26.74 32.35 -30.24
N ALA A 548 26.04 33.46 -30.06
CA ALA A 548 25.16 33.70 -28.92
C ALA A 548 23.73 33.95 -29.39
N ALA A 549 22.76 33.32 -28.72
CA ALA A 549 21.35 33.61 -28.93
C ALA A 549 21.04 35.03 -28.44
N ILE A 550 20.33 35.82 -29.23
CA ILE A 550 19.86 37.15 -28.82
C ILE A 550 18.39 37.31 -29.12
N LYS A 551 17.71 38.12 -28.31
CA LYS A 551 16.30 38.45 -28.47
C LYS A 551 16.15 39.90 -28.89
N LEU A 552 15.47 40.13 -30.00
CA LEU A 552 15.21 41.47 -30.55
C LEU A 552 13.75 41.55 -30.99
N ILE A 553 13.03 42.56 -30.49
CA ILE A 553 11.59 42.77 -30.76
C ILE A 553 10.81 41.48 -30.48
N GLY A 554 11.13 40.85 -29.34
CA GLY A 554 10.45 39.63 -28.90
C GLY A 554 10.84 38.33 -29.61
N ARG A 555 11.67 38.34 -30.66
CA ARG A 555 12.10 37.14 -31.40
C ARG A 555 13.58 36.83 -31.18
N TRP A 556 13.93 35.54 -31.19
CA TRP A 556 15.29 35.06 -31.03
C TRP A 556 16.00 34.85 -32.37
N GLY A 557 17.28 35.21 -32.41
CA GLY A 557 18.25 34.97 -33.49
C GLY A 557 19.63 34.73 -32.91
N PHE A 558 20.68 34.80 -33.74
CA PHE A 558 22.06 34.57 -33.29
C PHE A 558 23.02 35.62 -33.82
N ILE A 559 23.95 36.03 -32.97
CA ILE A 559 25.09 36.89 -33.32
C ILE A 559 26.41 36.16 -33.13
N ASN A 560 27.45 36.61 -33.81
CA ASN A 560 28.83 36.23 -33.50
C ASN A 560 29.47 37.17 -32.47
N THR A 561 30.73 36.91 -32.11
CA THR A 561 31.49 37.71 -31.13
C THR A 561 31.81 39.14 -31.60
N GLN A 562 31.60 39.45 -32.88
CA GLN A 562 31.73 40.78 -33.48
C GLN A 562 30.40 41.53 -33.57
N ASP A 563 29.33 41.04 -32.90
CA ASP A 563 28.00 41.66 -32.92
C ASP A 563 27.31 41.64 -34.30
N HIS A 564 27.77 40.76 -35.22
CA HIS A 564 27.10 40.54 -36.49
C HIS A 564 26.00 39.50 -36.34
N ILE A 565 24.80 39.82 -36.83
CA ILE A 565 23.67 38.87 -36.90
C ILE A 565 24.00 37.80 -37.94
N VAL A 566 24.20 36.57 -37.47
CA VAL A 566 24.45 35.38 -38.30
C VAL A 566 23.13 34.71 -38.68
N ILE A 567 22.18 34.67 -37.75
CA ILE A 567 20.83 34.14 -37.98
C ILE A 567 19.82 35.19 -37.53
N ASN A 568 18.99 35.65 -38.47
CA ASN A 568 18.03 36.72 -38.21
C ASN A 568 17.03 36.36 -37.10
N PRO A 569 16.71 37.29 -36.18
CA PRO A 569 15.74 37.05 -35.12
C PRO A 569 14.34 36.75 -35.64
N ASN A 570 13.96 35.46 -35.67
CA ASN A 570 12.72 34.98 -36.27
C ASN A 570 12.06 33.83 -35.47
N TYR A 571 12.64 33.45 -34.32
CA TYR A 571 12.20 32.29 -33.54
C TYR A 571 11.54 32.72 -32.23
N ASP A 572 10.59 31.93 -31.74
CA ASP A 572 9.96 32.12 -30.43
C ASP A 572 10.86 31.63 -29.30
N LYS A 573 11.60 30.55 -29.55
CA LYS A 573 12.57 29.92 -28.65
C LYS A 573 13.72 29.34 -29.45
N VAL A 574 14.90 29.33 -28.88
CA VAL A 574 16.11 28.70 -29.43
C VAL A 574 16.88 28.01 -28.31
N ALA A 575 17.57 26.92 -28.64
CA ALA A 575 18.60 26.33 -27.78
C ALA A 575 19.97 26.98 -28.05
N GLN A 576 21.00 26.58 -27.31
CA GLN A 576 22.38 26.88 -27.67
C GLN A 576 22.86 25.94 -28.79
N PHE A 577 23.85 26.37 -29.56
CA PHE A 577 24.51 25.49 -30.53
C PHE A 577 25.30 24.40 -29.82
N SER A 578 25.27 23.19 -30.38
CA SER A 578 26.08 22.07 -29.94
C SER A 578 26.32 21.11 -31.12
N ASN A 579 27.57 20.73 -31.35
CA ASN A 579 28.03 19.99 -32.52
C ASN A 579 27.57 20.61 -33.84
N GLY A 580 27.54 21.95 -33.93
CA GLY A 580 27.09 22.66 -35.12
C GLY A 580 25.58 22.75 -35.32
N LEU A 581 24.76 22.21 -34.41
CA LEU A 581 23.31 22.12 -34.53
C LEU A 581 22.58 22.88 -33.42
N CYS A 582 21.42 23.43 -33.73
CA CYS A 582 20.56 24.14 -32.77
C CYS A 582 19.09 23.79 -32.97
N VAL A 583 18.39 23.49 -31.87
CA VAL A 583 16.93 23.31 -31.86
C VAL A 583 16.26 24.68 -31.81
N VAL A 584 15.30 24.93 -32.69
CA VAL A 584 14.59 26.21 -32.78
C VAL A 584 13.08 26.00 -32.86
N THR A 585 12.31 26.90 -32.27
CA THR A 585 10.84 26.85 -32.27
C THR A 585 10.26 28.13 -32.88
N ARG A 586 9.29 27.98 -33.79
CA ARG A 586 8.52 29.08 -34.38
C ARG A 586 7.07 28.66 -34.56
N ASN A 587 6.14 29.52 -34.13
CA ASN A 587 4.69 29.30 -34.19
C ASN A 587 4.26 27.96 -33.56
N GLY A 588 4.88 27.61 -32.44
CA GLY A 588 4.60 26.36 -31.72
C GLY A 588 5.17 25.10 -32.36
N LYS A 589 5.91 25.21 -33.47
CA LYS A 589 6.58 24.08 -34.13
C LYS A 589 8.09 24.18 -33.99
N THR A 590 8.74 23.04 -33.83
CA THR A 590 10.16 22.88 -33.52
C THR A 590 10.87 22.20 -34.69
N GLY A 591 12.09 22.64 -34.96
CA GLY A 591 12.99 22.13 -35.99
C GLY A 591 14.44 22.22 -35.54
N VAL A 592 15.37 21.79 -36.38
CA VAL A 592 16.82 21.86 -36.13
C VAL A 592 17.48 22.61 -37.27
N ILE A 593 18.39 23.53 -36.95
CA ILE A 593 19.17 24.30 -37.91
C ILE A 593 20.67 24.10 -37.69
N ASP A 594 21.46 24.32 -38.73
CA ASP A 594 22.91 24.48 -38.63
C ASP A 594 23.32 25.92 -38.26
N LYS A 595 24.63 26.18 -38.14
CA LYS A 595 25.19 27.50 -37.82
C LYS A 595 24.93 28.59 -38.86
N GLN A 596 24.53 28.21 -40.07
CA GLN A 596 24.16 29.13 -41.14
C GLN A 596 22.64 29.38 -41.17
N GLY A 597 21.88 28.73 -40.27
CA GLY A 597 20.43 28.85 -40.20
C GLY A 597 19.68 27.96 -41.19
N LYS A 598 20.36 27.02 -41.87
CA LYS A 598 19.72 26.05 -42.77
C LYS A 598 19.07 24.95 -41.95
N PHE A 599 17.84 24.59 -42.30
CA PHE A 599 17.12 23.50 -41.64
C PHE A 599 17.74 22.14 -41.94
N ILE A 600 18.08 21.42 -40.88
CA ILE A 600 18.39 19.99 -40.86
C ILE A 600 17.11 19.19 -40.59
N LEU A 601 16.22 19.70 -39.73
CA LEU A 601 14.86 19.21 -39.53
C LEU A 601 13.87 20.37 -39.63
N SER A 602 12.82 20.19 -40.43
CA SER A 602 11.74 21.16 -40.65
C SER A 602 10.99 21.55 -39.37
N LEU A 603 10.43 22.77 -39.36
CA LEU A 603 9.54 23.26 -38.30
C LEU A 603 8.15 22.61 -38.37
N GLU A 604 8.07 21.32 -38.09
CA GLU A 604 6.81 20.56 -38.16
C GLU A 604 6.50 19.71 -36.91
N TYR A 605 7.46 19.62 -35.99
CA TYR A 605 7.37 18.83 -34.77
C TYR A 605 6.84 19.70 -33.63
N ASP A 606 6.15 19.10 -32.66
CA ASP A 606 5.74 19.84 -31.46
C ASP A 606 6.96 20.12 -30.58
N SER A 607 7.87 19.14 -30.49
CA SER A 607 9.19 19.31 -29.85
C SER A 607 10.23 18.36 -30.43
N ILE A 608 11.50 18.71 -30.24
CA ILE A 608 12.66 17.87 -30.59
C ILE A 608 13.61 17.87 -29.39
N THR A 609 14.17 16.71 -29.08
CA THR A 609 15.19 16.57 -28.03
C THR A 609 16.41 15.85 -28.60
N SER A 610 17.60 16.39 -28.35
CA SER A 610 18.86 15.74 -28.72
C SER A 610 19.19 14.62 -27.74
N GLU A 611 19.54 13.44 -28.25
CA GLU A 611 19.93 12.26 -27.47
C GLU A 611 21.19 11.65 -28.12
N SER A 612 22.36 11.96 -27.55
CA SER A 612 23.67 11.63 -28.13
C SER A 612 23.80 12.15 -29.59
N ASN A 613 23.89 11.26 -30.58
CA ASN A 613 24.01 11.59 -32.01
C ASN A 613 22.68 11.46 -32.78
N LYS A 614 21.54 11.52 -32.08
CA LYS A 614 20.19 11.37 -32.66
C LYS A 614 19.24 12.43 -32.14
N PHE A 615 18.13 12.62 -32.87
CA PHE A 615 17.03 13.49 -32.49
C PHE A 615 15.79 12.67 -32.20
N ARG A 616 15.25 12.85 -31.01
CA ARG A 616 13.93 12.37 -30.65
C ARG A 616 12.89 13.39 -31.12
N LEU A 617 11.95 12.91 -31.92
CA LEU A 617 10.93 13.72 -32.56
C LEU A 617 9.61 13.52 -31.82
N TYR A 618 8.86 14.59 -31.61
CA TYR A 618 7.51 14.53 -31.04
C TYR A 618 6.51 15.24 -31.95
N LYS A 619 5.44 14.55 -32.33
CA LYS A 619 4.39 15.08 -33.21
C LYS A 619 3.06 14.43 -32.83
N ASN A 620 2.05 15.24 -32.51
CA ASN A 620 0.70 14.83 -32.12
C ASN A 620 0.67 13.81 -30.96
N GLY A 621 1.54 13.98 -29.96
CA GLY A 621 1.66 13.06 -28.83
C GLY A 621 2.33 11.71 -29.15
N LEU A 622 2.84 11.55 -30.37
CA LEU A 622 3.61 10.38 -30.80
C LEU A 622 5.08 10.75 -30.96
N THR A 623 5.95 9.75 -30.84
CA THR A 623 7.40 9.90 -30.89
C THR A 623 8.02 9.12 -32.03
N GLY A 624 9.04 9.73 -32.63
CA GLY A 624 9.88 9.21 -33.71
C GLY A 624 11.37 9.44 -33.42
N LEU A 625 12.22 9.06 -34.37
CA LEU A 625 13.67 9.15 -34.25
C LEU A 625 14.28 9.58 -35.59
N ALA A 626 15.23 10.51 -35.55
CA ALA A 626 16.10 10.87 -36.66
C ALA A 626 17.57 10.80 -36.26
N ASP A 627 18.45 10.66 -37.24
CA ASP A 627 19.90 10.78 -37.00
C ASP A 627 20.36 12.25 -37.01
N ALA A 628 21.64 12.49 -36.69
CA ALA A 628 22.24 13.82 -36.68
C ALA A 628 22.22 14.55 -38.04
N SER A 629 22.05 13.83 -39.15
CA SER A 629 21.94 14.43 -40.49
C SER A 629 20.52 14.91 -40.80
N GLY A 630 19.54 14.61 -39.93
CA GLY A 630 18.13 14.89 -40.15
C GLY A 630 17.38 13.80 -40.90
N LYS A 631 18.02 12.65 -41.20
CA LYS A 631 17.33 11.51 -41.82
C LYS A 631 16.38 10.89 -40.80
N ILE A 632 15.10 10.82 -41.17
CA ILE A 632 14.08 10.15 -40.35
C ILE A 632 14.35 8.64 -40.37
N LEU A 633 14.62 8.08 -39.19
CA LEU A 633 14.82 6.65 -38.98
C LEU A 633 13.50 5.98 -38.62
N ILE A 634 12.71 6.65 -37.78
CA ILE A 634 11.41 6.20 -37.31
C ILE A 634 10.45 7.38 -37.34
N GLU A 635 9.41 7.30 -38.15
CA GLU A 635 8.35 8.31 -38.17
C GLU A 635 7.64 8.43 -36.81
N PRO A 636 7.21 9.64 -36.39
CA PRO A 636 6.41 9.81 -35.17
C PRO A 636 5.07 9.06 -35.23
N ARG A 637 5.06 7.81 -34.76
CA ARG A 637 3.87 6.92 -34.76
C ARG A 637 3.72 6.07 -33.50
N PHE A 638 4.67 6.14 -32.57
CA PHE A 638 4.67 5.35 -31.34
C PHE A 638 4.38 6.23 -30.13
N ASN A 639 3.74 5.70 -29.10
CA ASN A 639 3.55 6.43 -27.84
C ASN A 639 4.89 6.59 -27.09
N GLN A 640 5.78 5.60 -27.21
CA GLN A 640 7.10 5.63 -26.57
C GLN A 640 8.13 4.86 -27.40
N LEU A 641 9.38 5.32 -27.34
CA LEU A 641 10.55 4.68 -27.94
C LEU A 641 11.69 4.61 -26.93
N THR A 642 12.39 3.48 -26.84
CA THR A 642 13.59 3.31 -26.01
C THR A 642 14.66 2.61 -26.85
N ILE A 643 15.81 3.26 -27.01
CA ILE A 643 16.94 2.68 -27.75
C ILE A 643 17.59 1.62 -26.86
N LEU A 644 17.72 0.40 -27.37
CA LEU A 644 18.34 -0.74 -26.73
C LEU A 644 19.80 -0.90 -27.22
N ALA A 645 20.53 -1.83 -26.59
CA ALA A 645 21.85 -2.23 -27.07
C ALA A 645 21.81 -2.66 -28.55
N LYS A 646 22.92 -2.47 -29.26
CA LYS A 646 23.08 -2.81 -30.69
C LYS A 646 22.12 -2.06 -31.64
N GLY A 647 21.48 -0.98 -31.18
CA GLY A 647 20.67 -0.09 -32.02
C GLY A 647 19.23 -0.53 -32.26
N ALA A 648 18.79 -1.65 -31.69
CA ALA A 648 17.37 -2.01 -31.67
C ALA A 648 16.56 -0.98 -30.86
N VAL A 649 15.27 -0.85 -31.15
CA VAL A 649 14.40 0.13 -30.50
C VAL A 649 13.18 -0.57 -29.94
N LYS A 650 13.02 -0.56 -28.62
CA LYS A 650 11.76 -0.95 -27.98
C LYS A 650 10.73 0.12 -28.26
N VAL A 651 9.57 -0.27 -28.73
CA VAL A 651 8.47 0.64 -29.06
C VAL A 651 7.23 0.28 -28.28
N THR A 652 6.43 1.29 -27.96
CA THR A 652 5.09 1.09 -27.38
C THR A 652 4.07 1.83 -28.23
N HIS A 653 2.99 1.15 -28.61
CA HIS A 653 1.84 1.71 -29.31
C HIS A 653 0.56 1.06 -28.80
N ALA A 654 -0.47 1.86 -28.51
CA ALA A 654 -1.76 1.36 -28.01
C ALA A 654 -1.61 0.42 -26.78
N GLN A 655 -0.72 0.79 -25.84
CA GLN A 655 -0.39 0.02 -24.62
C GLN A 655 0.27 -1.34 -24.85
N LYS A 656 0.61 -1.70 -26.10
CA LYS A 656 1.41 -2.88 -26.41
C LYS A 656 2.84 -2.48 -26.76
N SER A 657 3.79 -3.33 -26.40
CA SER A 657 5.20 -3.17 -26.66
C SER A 657 5.74 -4.23 -27.61
N GLY A 658 6.72 -3.83 -28.40
CA GLY A 658 7.50 -4.68 -29.30
C GLY A 658 8.90 -4.12 -29.48
N VAL A 659 9.65 -4.67 -30.42
CA VAL A 659 11.00 -4.22 -30.77
C VAL A 659 11.11 -4.11 -32.27
N ILE A 660 11.72 -3.02 -32.72
CA ILE A 660 12.03 -2.79 -34.13
C ILE A 660 13.53 -2.55 -34.32
N SER A 661 14.03 -2.70 -35.54
CA SER A 661 15.38 -2.27 -35.91
C SER A 661 15.47 -0.75 -35.96
N ALA A 662 16.69 -0.20 -36.09
CA ALA A 662 16.89 1.25 -36.25
C ALA A 662 16.21 1.80 -37.52
N GLU A 663 15.98 0.95 -38.52
CA GLU A 663 15.30 1.24 -39.79
C GLU A 663 13.78 1.03 -39.71
N GLY A 664 13.26 0.65 -38.54
CA GLY A 664 11.83 0.51 -38.30
C GLY A 664 11.22 -0.85 -38.66
N LEU A 665 12.03 -1.87 -38.93
CA LEU A 665 11.57 -3.24 -39.22
C LEU A 665 11.20 -3.96 -37.93
N SER A 666 10.06 -4.68 -37.89
CA SER A 666 9.66 -5.43 -36.69
C SER A 666 10.60 -6.61 -36.42
N ILE A 667 11.14 -6.66 -35.20
CA ILE A 667 11.93 -7.77 -34.66
C ILE A 667 11.04 -8.59 -33.72
N ILE A 668 10.50 -7.95 -32.69
CA ILE A 668 9.50 -8.51 -31.78
C ILE A 668 8.16 -7.82 -32.07
N PRO A 669 7.06 -8.57 -32.32
CA PRO A 669 5.76 -7.98 -32.64
C PRO A 669 5.21 -7.15 -31.47
N ILE A 670 4.47 -6.09 -31.79
CA ILE A 670 3.90 -5.15 -30.81
C ILE A 670 2.59 -5.72 -30.23
N ILE A 671 2.70 -6.84 -29.51
CA ILE A 671 1.56 -7.59 -28.96
C ILE A 671 1.64 -7.78 -27.44
N TYR A 672 2.77 -7.43 -26.82
CA TYR A 672 3.03 -7.69 -25.41
C TYR A 672 2.57 -6.52 -24.54
N ASP A 673 1.83 -6.77 -23.47
CA ASP A 673 1.41 -5.75 -22.51
C ASP A 673 2.59 -5.16 -21.74
N VAL A 674 3.61 -5.98 -21.48
CA VAL A 674 4.89 -5.60 -20.90
C VAL A 674 5.99 -6.35 -21.64
N LEU A 675 7.10 -5.67 -21.95
CA LEU A 675 8.26 -6.30 -22.59
C LEU A 675 9.55 -5.83 -21.93
N TYR A 676 10.23 -6.74 -21.24
CA TYR A 676 11.56 -6.50 -20.67
C TYR A 676 12.65 -7.00 -21.62
N TYR A 677 13.79 -6.32 -21.61
CA TYR A 677 14.99 -6.72 -22.34
C TYR A 677 16.10 -7.03 -21.33
N TYR A 678 16.75 -8.18 -21.48
CA TYR A 678 17.85 -8.65 -20.63
C TYR A 678 19.14 -8.64 -21.48
N PRO A 679 19.96 -7.58 -21.39
CA PRO A 679 21.11 -7.38 -22.29
C PRO A 679 22.15 -8.50 -22.21
N GLU A 680 22.45 -8.98 -21.00
CA GLU A 680 23.46 -10.01 -20.74
C GLU A 680 23.19 -11.32 -21.49
N LYS A 681 21.91 -11.67 -21.66
CA LYS A 681 21.46 -12.88 -22.36
C LYS A 681 20.95 -12.60 -23.77
N ASN A 682 20.83 -11.33 -24.14
CA ASN A 682 20.20 -10.88 -25.38
C ASN A 682 18.78 -11.49 -25.56
N GLN A 683 18.01 -11.50 -24.46
CA GLN A 683 16.67 -12.11 -24.38
C GLN A 683 15.60 -11.07 -24.06
N TYR A 684 14.37 -11.38 -24.42
CA TYR A 684 13.19 -10.60 -24.08
C TYR A 684 12.22 -11.42 -23.24
N LEU A 685 11.59 -10.77 -22.26
CA LEU A 685 10.51 -11.36 -21.47
C LEU A 685 9.23 -10.57 -21.75
N GLY A 686 8.30 -11.20 -22.45
CA GLY A 686 7.03 -10.59 -22.85
C GLY A 686 5.85 -11.10 -22.03
N LEU A 687 5.05 -10.20 -21.49
CA LEU A 687 3.75 -10.49 -20.87
C LEU A 687 2.64 -10.38 -21.91
N GLN A 688 1.81 -11.41 -22.00
CA GLN A 688 0.52 -11.37 -22.65
C GLN A 688 -0.56 -11.53 -21.59
N LYS A 689 -1.29 -10.43 -21.32
CA LYS A 689 -2.42 -10.47 -20.39
C LYS A 689 -3.51 -11.37 -20.95
N ALA A 690 -4.09 -12.14 -20.05
CA ALA A 690 -5.22 -12.99 -20.38
C ALA A 690 -6.47 -12.16 -20.69
N GLU A 691 -7.27 -12.65 -21.62
CA GLU A 691 -8.58 -12.10 -21.96
C GLU A 691 -9.67 -13.11 -21.60
N TRP A 692 -10.89 -12.61 -21.37
CA TRP A 692 -12.04 -13.47 -21.13
C TRP A 692 -12.34 -14.34 -22.35
N LYS A 693 -12.53 -15.63 -22.10
CA LYS A 693 -12.90 -16.61 -23.13
C LYS A 693 -14.19 -17.30 -22.73
N ILE A 694 -15.06 -17.56 -23.70
CA ILE A 694 -16.24 -18.41 -23.48
C ILE A 694 -15.75 -19.84 -23.34
N LEU A 695 -16.17 -20.50 -22.28
CA LEU A 695 -15.93 -21.92 -22.05
C LEU A 695 -17.01 -22.69 -22.80
N ASN A 696 -16.61 -23.33 -23.90
CA ASN A 696 -17.49 -24.17 -24.72
C ASN A 696 -17.78 -25.51 -24.06
#